data_AF-A0A6M3M9S5-F1
#
_entry.id   AF-A0A6M3M9S5-F1
#
_cell.length_a   1.000
_cell.length_b   1.000
_cell.length_c   1.000
_cell.angle_alpha   90.00
_cell.angle_beta   90.00
_cell.angle_gamma   90.00
#
_symmetry.space_group_name_H-M   'P 1'
#
loop_
_entity.id
_entity.type
_entity.pdbx_description
1 polymer ?
#
loop_
_entity_poly.entity_id
_entity_poly.type
_entity_poly.pdbx_seq_one_letter_code
_entity_poly.pdbx_strand_id
1 'polypeptide(L)'
;MEQKFAEGMRGGVPPWKEGETIDLRIAHWCLFAPHASGMYETVRELVTAENQIEGVLAGMCETPGPGTGKSAMERAAEGGRVDPMHPEFRTQDWGWGLKYPDIHVVHTTLFNRIGELEPKVFFAHGCFHRNQLIRLADGSMRKLMELKVGDLVPSKNRETGYIETDVITDIGSNGMYEKWMKITPEDGPRLICTDDHPFETIDGTMEAKNLKPGMFIESGELEFSDIQRSIILGANMGDAYPDPNSLAFSHRNKDYNDVILNFFQGYNIWRKDYPTGYGSRVERVKISLKRNQVPRSNKGPSYDRSPFRKLYDFFVIDGEKRLTEKWLDGLSWISLAVLYLDDGSLAFPKYEKVDGHVSIYYPVAILHTCGLTEEDARKLSDTLRSRFGIENSLTTYDYPRIHINKQTAVKRFFDNITRVFPVPPSMEYKIPPEFLGRSPCAEDGLHWSPTMVKIDDISSLKMKAERWAITVKNNHNYLAGLCLVKNTPEACLENDLMPNLKSDSYGPGIRYIERCDATIVTSKRQELLWGPYDHSGDKIHRVDKGIDLEWWRKTFVKQELPGEPSVLYGEIWRGIKHPFHVLFAVNEIYKRNPKVKLNAWGCNIKKPFWQRLFEESNFDNFLGPRGIKDIVDYPEHYYSRGDVLANPVIYGDVTRVGQEALACGCPTVAWDTDPFGDTHAYAMAKAFDISAFAAEIEEIYEDLLDDEEAVHKKAREIAETHFDINVEAKQVVEILRKTVGEN
;
A
#
# COMPACT_ATOMS: atom_id res chain seq x y z
N MET A 1 13.24 -38.26 5.21
CA MET A 1 12.79 -39.62 5.56
C MET A 1 11.82 -40.11 4.50
N GLU A 2 11.74 -41.42 4.24
CA GLU A 2 10.64 -41.97 3.44
C GLU A 2 9.33 -41.87 4.22
N GLN A 3 8.26 -41.46 3.54
CA GLN A 3 6.96 -41.21 4.14
C GLN A 3 6.23 -42.55 4.36
N LYS A 4 5.82 -42.83 5.61
CA LYS A 4 5.14 -44.07 5.96
C LYS A 4 3.63 -43.94 5.79
N PHE A 5 3.03 -44.97 5.20
CA PHE A 5 1.59 -45.21 5.24
C PHE A 5 1.30 -46.26 6.29
N ALA A 6 0.18 -46.14 6.99
CA ALA A 6 -0.21 -47.13 7.97
C ALA A 6 -0.91 -48.35 7.34
N GLU A 7 -0.80 -49.49 8.00
CA GLU A 7 -1.62 -50.68 7.72
C GLU A 7 -3.06 -50.49 8.25
N GLY A 8 -4.04 -50.99 7.51
CA GLY A 8 -5.48 -50.94 7.84
C GLY A 8 -6.36 -50.49 6.66
N MET A 9 -7.67 -50.38 6.90
CA MET A 9 -8.56 -49.67 5.98
C MET A 9 -8.23 -48.17 6.00
N ARG A 10 -8.18 -47.56 4.81
CA ARG A 10 -8.10 -46.11 4.62
C ARG A 10 -9.53 -45.57 4.68
N GLY A 11 -9.76 -44.58 5.53
CA GLY A 11 -11.11 -44.07 5.81
C GLY A 11 -11.89 -44.97 6.78
N GLY A 12 -12.36 -44.41 7.90
CA GLY A 12 -13.21 -45.15 8.83
C GLY A 12 -13.46 -44.45 10.15
N VAL A 13 -14.44 -44.95 10.91
CA VAL A 13 -14.58 -44.64 12.34
C VAL A 13 -13.38 -45.28 13.05
N PRO A 14 -12.56 -44.52 13.82
CA PRO A 14 -11.43 -45.10 14.51
C PRO A 14 -11.92 -46.06 15.61
N PRO A 15 -11.14 -47.11 16.00
CA PRO A 15 -11.63 -48.16 16.89
C PRO A 15 -12.15 -47.67 18.25
N TRP A 16 -11.66 -46.53 18.76
CA TRP A 16 -12.13 -45.93 20.02
C TRP A 16 -13.48 -45.19 19.90
N LYS A 17 -13.97 -44.93 18.69
CA LYS A 17 -15.31 -44.40 18.37
C LYS A 17 -16.27 -45.52 17.89
N GLU A 18 -15.83 -46.77 17.82
CA GLU A 18 -16.65 -47.87 17.30
C GLU A 18 -17.83 -48.17 18.24
N GLY A 19 -19.06 -48.01 17.74
CA GLY A 19 -20.29 -48.14 18.52
C GLY A 19 -20.82 -46.84 19.12
N GLU A 20 -20.10 -45.71 18.99
CA GLU A 20 -20.61 -44.38 19.36
C GLU A 20 -21.68 -43.91 18.34
N THR A 21 -22.69 -43.18 18.82
CA THR A 21 -23.69 -42.55 17.93
C THR A 21 -23.14 -41.24 17.40
N ILE A 22 -22.62 -41.25 16.16
CA ILE A 22 -22.02 -40.07 15.52
C ILE A 22 -23.10 -39.17 14.90
N ASP A 23 -23.25 -37.96 15.43
CA ASP A 23 -24.18 -36.91 15.00
C ASP A 23 -23.55 -35.87 14.05
N LEU A 24 -22.21 -35.73 14.05
CA LEU A 24 -21.48 -34.82 13.17
C LEU A 24 -20.16 -35.44 12.66
N ARG A 25 -20.00 -35.54 11.34
CA ARG A 25 -18.76 -35.94 10.66
C ARG A 25 -18.12 -34.76 9.94
N ILE A 26 -16.85 -34.48 10.23
CA ILE A 26 -16.14 -33.30 9.75
C ILE A 26 -14.91 -33.71 8.92
N ALA A 27 -14.73 -33.13 7.73
CA ALA A 27 -13.48 -33.23 6.98
C ALA A 27 -12.76 -31.88 6.89
N HIS A 28 -11.56 -31.81 7.48
CA HIS A 28 -10.69 -30.64 7.39
C HIS A 28 -9.69 -30.80 6.26
N TRP A 29 -9.69 -29.87 5.32
CA TRP A 29 -8.81 -29.88 4.16
C TRP A 29 -7.63 -28.92 4.39
N CYS A 30 -6.41 -29.47 4.47
CA CYS A 30 -5.17 -28.71 4.74
C CYS A 30 -4.14 -28.89 3.60
N LEU A 31 -3.44 -27.80 3.24
CA LEU A 31 -2.46 -27.77 2.13
C LEU A 31 -1.07 -28.29 2.53
N PHE A 32 -0.80 -28.28 3.84
CA PHE A 32 0.53 -28.46 4.37
C PHE A 32 0.72 -29.90 4.87
N ALA A 33 1.99 -30.28 5.04
CA ALA A 33 2.43 -31.57 5.55
C ALA A 33 3.02 -31.39 6.97
N PRO A 34 3.21 -32.48 7.74
CA PRO A 34 3.98 -32.44 8.99
C PRO A 34 5.31 -31.71 8.80
N HIS A 35 5.76 -30.98 9.83
CA HIS A 35 7.02 -30.21 9.84
C HIS A 35 7.14 -29.07 8.79
N ALA A 36 6.10 -28.76 8.01
CA ALA A 36 6.16 -27.74 6.96
C ALA A 36 5.48 -26.40 7.32
N SER A 37 4.51 -26.41 8.24
CA SER A 37 3.71 -25.24 8.60
C SER A 37 2.98 -25.45 9.92
N GLY A 38 2.99 -24.46 10.81
CA GLY A 38 2.17 -24.48 12.03
C GLY A 38 0.66 -24.55 11.76
N MET A 39 0.21 -24.29 10.53
CA MET A 39 -1.17 -24.56 10.12
C MET A 39 -1.48 -26.06 10.10
N TYR A 40 -0.55 -26.92 9.68
CA TYR A 40 -0.75 -28.38 9.75
C TYR A 40 -0.94 -28.82 11.20
N GLU A 41 -0.06 -28.35 12.09
CA GLU A 41 -0.11 -28.66 13.53
C GLU A 41 -1.43 -28.21 14.16
N THR A 42 -1.91 -26.99 13.85
CA THR A 42 -3.22 -26.49 14.34
C THR A 42 -4.37 -27.34 13.83
N VAL A 43 -4.39 -27.75 12.55
CA VAL A 43 -5.47 -28.61 12.04
C VAL A 43 -5.41 -30.02 12.64
N ARG A 44 -4.21 -30.57 12.89
CA ARG A 44 -4.05 -31.86 13.59
C ARG A 44 -4.62 -31.78 15.00
N GLU A 45 -4.20 -30.79 15.79
CA GLU A 45 -4.62 -30.62 17.18
C GLU A 45 -6.14 -30.37 17.27
N LEU A 46 -6.69 -29.53 16.39
CA LEU A 46 -8.13 -29.31 16.29
C LEU A 46 -8.88 -30.62 16.01
N VAL A 47 -8.49 -31.38 14.99
CA VAL A 47 -9.13 -32.67 14.65
C VAL A 47 -9.01 -33.68 15.80
N THR A 48 -7.90 -33.69 16.53
CA THR A 48 -7.74 -34.55 17.72
C THR A 48 -8.70 -34.13 18.84
N ALA A 49 -8.80 -32.83 19.14
CA ALA A 49 -9.67 -32.30 20.18
C ALA A 49 -11.17 -32.44 19.84
N GLU A 50 -11.57 -32.21 18.59
CA GLU A 50 -12.93 -32.44 18.09
C GLU A 50 -13.35 -33.90 18.25
N ASN A 51 -12.45 -34.86 18.01
CA ASN A 51 -12.71 -36.29 18.23
C ASN A 51 -12.85 -36.67 19.72
N GLN A 52 -12.52 -35.79 20.67
CA GLN A 52 -12.83 -35.99 22.09
C GLN A 52 -14.27 -35.59 22.44
N ILE A 53 -14.97 -34.87 21.55
CA ILE A 53 -16.36 -34.45 21.75
C ILE A 53 -17.29 -35.63 21.41
N GLU A 54 -18.28 -35.87 22.28
CA GLU A 54 -19.31 -36.89 22.07
C GLU A 54 -20.13 -36.57 20.82
N GLY A 55 -20.38 -37.59 19.99
CA GLY A 55 -21.10 -37.50 18.72
C GLY A 55 -20.25 -37.05 17.53
N VAL A 56 -19.05 -36.52 17.76
CA VAL A 56 -18.20 -35.94 16.69
C VAL A 56 -17.21 -36.98 16.15
N LEU A 57 -17.07 -37.00 14.82
CA LEU A 57 -16.01 -37.72 14.09
C LEU A 57 -15.31 -36.77 13.11
N ALA A 58 -14.15 -36.26 13.50
CA ALA A 58 -13.34 -35.37 12.66
C ALA A 58 -12.21 -36.13 11.94
N GLY A 59 -11.87 -35.70 10.73
CA GLY A 59 -10.75 -36.25 9.97
C GLY A 59 -10.06 -35.21 9.12
N MET A 60 -8.73 -35.29 9.00
CA MET A 60 -7.97 -34.38 8.15
C MET A 60 -7.65 -35.03 6.80
N CYS A 61 -8.06 -34.36 5.72
CA CYS A 61 -7.76 -34.72 4.35
C CYS A 61 -6.66 -33.81 3.79
N GLU A 62 -5.66 -34.41 3.16
CA GLU A 62 -4.55 -33.66 2.57
C GLU A 62 -4.93 -33.07 1.21
N THR A 63 -4.46 -31.86 0.95
CA THR A 63 -4.67 -31.19 -0.33
C THR A 63 -3.34 -30.78 -0.97
N PRO A 64 -3.01 -31.30 -2.16
CA PRO A 64 -1.79 -30.91 -2.84
C PRO A 64 -1.84 -29.48 -3.37
N GLY A 65 -0.71 -28.78 -3.25
CA GLY A 65 -0.54 -27.44 -3.79
C GLY A 65 -0.61 -27.36 -5.33
N PRO A 66 -0.90 -26.17 -5.89
CA PRO A 66 -0.87 -25.94 -7.34
C PRO A 66 0.44 -26.41 -7.99
N GLY A 67 0.33 -27.16 -9.08
CA GLY A 67 1.50 -27.71 -9.81
C GLY A 67 2.07 -29.01 -9.24
N THR A 68 1.46 -29.60 -8.20
CA THR A 68 1.86 -30.92 -7.70
C THR A 68 1.78 -31.99 -8.79
N GLY A 69 2.86 -32.76 -8.97
CA GLY A 69 2.90 -33.84 -9.96
C GLY A 69 1.94 -34.98 -9.65
N LYS A 70 1.45 -35.66 -10.70
CA LYS A 70 0.40 -36.70 -10.64
C LYS A 70 0.62 -37.74 -9.52
N SER A 71 1.84 -38.26 -9.36
CA SER A 71 2.16 -39.25 -8.32
C SER A 71 1.99 -38.73 -6.88
N ALA A 72 2.24 -37.44 -6.64
CA ALA A 72 2.01 -36.83 -5.32
C ALA A 72 0.54 -36.45 -5.09
N MET A 73 -0.22 -36.18 -6.16
CA MET A 73 -1.69 -36.12 -6.10
C MET A 73 -2.29 -37.47 -5.70
N GLU A 74 -1.88 -38.55 -6.38
CA GLU A 74 -2.34 -39.93 -6.11
C GLU A 74 -2.06 -40.32 -4.64
N ARG A 75 -0.84 -40.07 -4.14
CA ARG A 75 -0.50 -40.29 -2.72
C ARG A 75 -1.24 -39.42 -1.70
N ALA A 76 -1.85 -38.30 -2.10
CA ALA A 76 -2.70 -37.50 -1.20
C ALA A 76 -4.14 -38.01 -1.24
N ALA A 77 -4.65 -38.35 -2.43
CA ALA A 77 -5.95 -38.97 -2.61
C ALA A 77 -6.08 -40.33 -1.90
N GLU A 78 -4.97 -41.08 -1.79
CA GLU A 78 -4.88 -42.33 -1.05
C GLU A 78 -4.94 -42.21 0.47
N GLY A 79 -4.73 -41.01 1.05
CA GLY A 79 -4.70 -40.79 2.51
C GLY A 79 -3.76 -41.72 3.27
N GLY A 80 -4.08 -41.99 4.53
CA GLY A 80 -3.40 -42.97 5.38
C GLY A 80 -1.96 -42.59 5.74
N ARG A 81 -1.56 -41.32 5.59
CA ARG A 81 -0.23 -40.86 5.94
C ARG A 81 -0.12 -40.68 7.45
N VAL A 82 1.00 -41.13 8.00
CA VAL A 82 1.30 -41.06 9.42
C VAL A 82 2.20 -39.85 9.68
N ASP A 83 1.83 -39.03 10.65
CA ASP A 83 2.71 -38.00 11.19
C ASP A 83 3.85 -38.70 11.97
N PRO A 84 5.14 -38.48 11.64
CA PRO A 84 6.25 -39.11 12.35
C PRO A 84 6.32 -38.77 13.85
N MET A 85 5.79 -37.61 14.24
CA MET A 85 5.72 -37.13 15.63
C MET A 85 4.48 -37.65 16.35
N HIS A 86 3.39 -37.83 15.59
CA HIS A 86 2.08 -38.28 16.06
C HIS A 86 1.66 -39.57 15.34
N PRO A 87 2.31 -40.72 15.63
CA PRO A 87 2.03 -41.99 14.94
C PRO A 87 0.60 -42.52 15.13
N GLU A 88 -0.12 -42.02 16.13
CA GLU A 88 -1.55 -42.19 16.36
C GLU A 88 -2.42 -41.44 15.34
N PHE A 89 -1.95 -40.30 14.83
CA PHE A 89 -2.67 -39.48 13.88
C PHE A 89 -2.47 -39.96 12.44
N ARG A 90 -3.55 -40.03 11.68
CA ARG A 90 -3.57 -40.51 10.29
C ARG A 90 -4.46 -39.64 9.43
N THR A 91 -3.96 -39.23 8.27
CA THR A 91 -4.77 -38.49 7.30
C THR A 91 -5.81 -39.40 6.63
N GLN A 92 -6.98 -38.87 6.34
CA GLN A 92 -8.06 -39.60 5.67
C GLN A 92 -7.91 -39.54 4.16
N ASP A 93 -8.30 -40.60 3.46
CA ASP A 93 -8.30 -40.63 1.99
C ASP A 93 -9.43 -39.75 1.42
N TRP A 94 -9.32 -39.40 0.14
CA TRP A 94 -10.32 -38.54 -0.51
C TRP A 94 -11.66 -39.25 -0.74
N GLY A 95 -11.65 -40.58 -0.85
CA GLY A 95 -12.89 -41.37 -0.90
C GLY A 95 -13.65 -41.32 0.42
N TRP A 96 -12.95 -41.28 1.56
CA TRP A 96 -13.56 -40.92 2.84
C TRP A 96 -14.04 -39.47 2.82
N GLY A 97 -13.12 -38.53 2.58
CA GLY A 97 -13.34 -37.09 2.68
C GLY A 97 -14.41 -36.49 1.76
N LEU A 98 -14.77 -37.18 0.67
CA LEU A 98 -15.82 -36.75 -0.29
C LEU A 98 -17.19 -37.42 -0.07
N LYS A 99 -17.26 -38.54 0.68
CA LYS A 99 -18.48 -39.38 0.74
C LYS A 99 -19.15 -39.44 2.11
N TYR A 100 -18.38 -39.33 3.19
CA TYR A 100 -18.87 -39.61 4.55
C TYR A 100 -19.01 -38.40 5.48
N PRO A 101 -18.28 -37.28 5.31
CA PRO A 101 -18.50 -36.08 6.12
C PRO A 101 -19.89 -35.48 5.90
N ASP A 102 -20.48 -34.98 6.98
CA ASP A 102 -21.68 -34.14 6.96
C ASP A 102 -21.31 -32.68 6.63
N ILE A 103 -20.04 -32.29 6.88
CA ILE A 103 -19.50 -30.96 6.58
C ILE A 103 -18.01 -30.98 6.19
N HIS A 104 -17.62 -30.08 5.27
CA HIS A 104 -16.23 -29.86 4.87
C HIS A 104 -15.74 -28.48 5.34
N VAL A 105 -14.59 -28.45 6.02
CA VAL A 105 -13.91 -27.25 6.53
C VAL A 105 -12.61 -27.05 5.76
N VAL A 106 -12.38 -25.85 5.25
CA VAL A 106 -11.24 -25.57 4.36
C VAL A 106 -10.32 -24.52 4.98
N HIS A 107 -9.07 -24.91 5.30
CA HIS A 107 -8.12 -24.09 6.06
C HIS A 107 -7.20 -23.21 5.22
N THR A 108 -7.43 -23.10 3.91
CA THR A 108 -6.50 -22.44 2.98
C THR A 108 -7.17 -22.04 1.66
N THR A 109 -6.59 -21.05 1.00
CA THR A 109 -7.16 -20.35 -0.15
C THR A 109 -6.64 -20.88 -1.50
N LEU A 110 -5.55 -21.66 -1.49
CA LEU A 110 -4.80 -22.07 -2.68
C LEU A 110 -5.36 -23.33 -3.37
N PHE A 111 -6.55 -23.23 -3.99
CA PHE A 111 -7.20 -24.38 -4.63
C PHE A 111 -7.64 -24.21 -6.09
N ASN A 112 -7.01 -25.02 -6.95
CA ASN A 112 -7.33 -25.11 -8.38
C ASN A 112 -8.13 -26.37 -8.78
N ARG A 113 -8.38 -27.32 -7.86
CA ARG A 113 -9.14 -28.57 -8.12
C ARG A 113 -10.11 -29.02 -7.01
N ILE A 114 -10.33 -28.20 -5.99
CA ILE A 114 -11.46 -28.33 -5.05
C ILE A 114 -12.75 -27.75 -5.64
N GLY A 115 -12.77 -27.33 -6.91
CA GLY A 115 -13.99 -26.87 -7.62
C GLY A 115 -15.07 -27.95 -7.85
N GLU A 116 -14.83 -29.19 -7.42
CA GLU A 116 -15.82 -30.28 -7.36
C GLU A 116 -16.43 -30.46 -5.95
N LEU A 117 -15.85 -29.81 -4.92
CA LEU A 117 -16.39 -29.72 -3.57
C LEU A 117 -17.26 -28.47 -3.44
N GLU A 118 -18.39 -28.60 -2.76
CA GLU A 118 -19.19 -27.49 -2.26
C GLU A 118 -18.96 -27.36 -0.74
N PRO A 119 -17.81 -26.82 -0.29
CA PRO A 119 -17.51 -26.71 1.14
C PRO A 119 -18.46 -25.73 1.81
N LYS A 120 -18.86 -26.04 3.04
CA LYS A 120 -19.75 -25.18 3.84
C LYS A 120 -19.03 -24.22 4.78
N VAL A 121 -17.69 -24.28 4.93
CA VAL A 121 -16.91 -23.38 5.81
C VAL A 121 -15.57 -22.89 5.23
N PHE A 122 -15.26 -21.57 5.30
CA PHE A 122 -14.05 -20.96 4.67
C PHE A 122 -13.72 -19.46 5.04
N PHE A 123 -12.47 -18.96 4.83
CA PHE A 123 -11.92 -17.58 5.14
C PHE A 123 -11.53 -16.65 3.91
N ALA A 124 -12.02 -15.39 3.73
CA ALA A 124 -12.16 -14.73 2.37
C ALA A 124 -11.90 -13.16 1.97
N HIS A 125 -11.03 -12.76 0.95
CA HIS A 125 -10.73 -11.46 0.12
C HIS A 125 -11.16 -11.13 -1.40
N GLY A 126 -11.60 -9.89 -1.83
CA GLY A 126 -11.85 -9.42 -3.27
C GLY A 126 -12.99 -8.38 -3.68
N CYS A 127 -12.73 -7.29 -4.47
CA CYS A 127 -13.57 -6.03 -4.42
C CYS A 127 -14.45 -5.42 -5.60
N PHE A 128 -14.04 -5.20 -6.88
CA PHE A 128 -14.63 -4.17 -7.82
C PHE A 128 -15.20 -4.63 -9.19
N HIS A 129 -16.14 -3.94 -9.86
CA HIS A 129 -16.64 -4.37 -11.18
C HIS A 129 -15.59 -4.26 -12.32
N ARG A 130 -15.45 -5.28 -13.19
CA ARG A 130 -14.41 -5.33 -14.26
C ARG A 130 -14.31 -4.12 -15.19
N ASN A 131 -15.44 -3.48 -15.50
CA ASN A 131 -15.51 -2.29 -16.37
C ASN A 131 -15.33 -0.98 -15.59
N GLN A 132 -15.03 -1.02 -14.29
CA GLN A 132 -14.82 0.18 -13.50
C GLN A 132 -13.68 1.01 -14.11
N LEU A 133 -13.90 2.30 -14.30
CA LEU A 133 -12.84 3.20 -14.74
C LEU A 133 -11.90 3.46 -13.57
N ILE A 134 -10.62 3.21 -13.80
CA ILE A 134 -9.51 3.56 -12.91
C ILE A 134 -8.78 4.73 -13.56
N ARG A 135 -8.40 5.69 -12.72
CA ARG A 135 -7.64 6.87 -13.12
C ARG A 135 -6.14 6.60 -12.91
N LEU A 136 -5.34 6.99 -13.90
CA LEU A 136 -3.91 6.78 -13.97
C LEU A 136 -3.15 8.06 -13.61
N ALA A 137 -1.87 7.92 -13.26
CA ALA A 137 -1.03 9.03 -12.84
C ALA A 137 -0.87 10.09 -13.95
N ASP A 138 -0.94 9.68 -15.22
CA ASP A 138 -0.98 10.58 -16.38
C ASP A 138 -2.33 11.31 -16.56
N GLY A 139 -3.27 11.16 -15.62
CA GLY A 139 -4.60 11.73 -15.65
C GLY A 139 -5.61 10.95 -16.48
N SER A 140 -5.19 10.00 -17.32
CA SER A 140 -6.12 9.27 -18.16
C SER A 140 -6.95 8.25 -17.38
N MET A 141 -8.07 7.84 -17.95
CA MET A 141 -8.86 6.70 -17.45
C MET A 141 -8.77 5.49 -18.38
N ARG A 142 -8.65 4.30 -17.79
CA ARG A 142 -8.82 3.00 -18.45
C ARG A 142 -9.79 2.14 -17.65
N LYS A 143 -10.43 1.14 -18.26
CA LYS A 143 -11.19 0.14 -17.48
C LYS A 143 -10.21 -0.70 -16.66
N LEU A 144 -10.66 -1.20 -15.52
CA LEU A 144 -9.86 -2.07 -14.65
C LEU A 144 -9.31 -3.29 -15.43
N MET A 145 -10.15 -3.94 -16.25
CA MET A 145 -9.72 -5.03 -17.15
C MET A 145 -8.78 -4.64 -18.31
N GLU A 146 -8.44 -3.35 -18.49
CA GLU A 146 -7.53 -2.82 -19.53
C GLU A 146 -6.20 -2.31 -18.94
N LEU A 147 -6.02 -2.47 -17.63
CA LEU A 147 -4.79 -2.14 -16.91
C LEU A 147 -3.74 -3.24 -17.04
N LYS A 148 -2.50 -2.90 -16.69
CA LYS A 148 -1.35 -3.80 -16.65
C LYS A 148 -0.51 -3.54 -15.40
N VAL A 149 0.12 -4.59 -14.88
CA VAL A 149 1.20 -4.43 -13.89
C VAL A 149 2.29 -3.53 -14.47
N GLY A 150 2.74 -2.56 -13.66
CA GLY A 150 3.64 -1.48 -14.09
C GLY A 150 2.94 -0.19 -14.54
N ASP A 151 1.61 -0.18 -14.71
CA ASP A 151 0.86 1.07 -14.91
C ASP A 151 0.93 1.94 -13.64
N LEU A 152 1.02 3.26 -13.83
CA LEU A 152 1.12 4.23 -12.73
C LEU A 152 -0.25 4.84 -12.39
N VAL A 153 -0.55 4.99 -11.10
CA VAL A 153 -1.81 5.53 -10.56
C VAL A 153 -1.54 6.63 -9.52
N PRO A 154 -2.45 7.62 -9.38
CA PRO A 154 -2.45 8.52 -8.25
C PRO A 154 -2.91 7.75 -6.99
N SER A 155 -2.13 7.87 -5.93
CA SER A 155 -2.36 7.18 -4.66
C SER A 155 -2.04 8.11 -3.49
N LYS A 156 -2.92 8.15 -2.48
CA LYS A 156 -2.75 9.02 -1.33
C LYS A 156 -1.79 8.40 -0.32
N ASN A 157 -0.72 9.12 -0.02
CA ASN A 157 0.15 8.84 1.11
C ASN A 157 -0.57 9.28 2.40
N ARG A 158 -0.75 8.38 3.36
CA ARG A 158 -1.48 8.69 4.60
C ARG A 158 -0.66 9.50 5.61
N GLU A 159 0.67 9.38 5.59
CA GLU A 159 1.55 10.11 6.51
C GLU A 159 1.66 11.59 6.11
N THR A 160 1.80 11.85 4.80
CA THR A 160 1.97 13.21 4.28
C THR A 160 0.66 13.87 3.86
N GLY A 161 -0.40 13.08 3.64
CA GLY A 161 -1.70 13.54 3.16
C GLY A 161 -1.78 13.82 1.65
N TYR A 162 -0.64 13.85 0.95
CA TYR A 162 -0.58 14.16 -0.49
C TYR A 162 -0.95 12.96 -1.37
N ILE A 163 -1.38 13.25 -2.60
CA ILE A 163 -1.57 12.23 -3.64
C ILE A 163 -0.30 12.19 -4.50
N GLU A 164 0.41 11.09 -4.42
CA GLU A 164 1.65 10.83 -5.16
C GLU A 164 1.44 9.79 -6.27
N THR A 165 2.43 9.63 -7.14
CA THR A 165 2.40 8.60 -8.19
C THR A 165 2.93 7.28 -7.63
N ASP A 166 2.12 6.24 -7.69
CA ASP A 166 2.49 4.89 -7.26
C ASP A 166 2.20 3.87 -8.38
N VAL A 167 2.76 2.66 -8.30
CA VAL A 167 2.75 1.65 -9.36
C VAL A 167 1.81 0.49 -9.05
N ILE A 168 1.05 0.05 -10.05
CA ILE A 168 0.24 -1.17 -9.99
C ILE A 168 1.17 -2.40 -9.99
N THR A 169 1.10 -3.22 -8.95
CA THR A 169 1.87 -4.47 -8.79
C THR A 169 1.08 -5.72 -9.17
N ASP A 170 -0.26 -5.69 -9.06
CA ASP A 170 -1.13 -6.83 -9.38
C ASP A 170 -2.52 -6.40 -9.91
N ILE A 171 -3.17 -7.29 -10.67
CA ILE A 171 -4.52 -7.13 -11.25
C ILE A 171 -5.23 -8.51 -11.27
N GLY A 172 -6.22 -8.70 -10.39
CA GLY A 172 -6.93 -9.98 -10.23
C GLY A 172 -8.42 -9.94 -10.57
N SER A 173 -9.01 -11.09 -10.90
CA SER A 173 -10.47 -11.31 -11.02
C SER A 173 -10.98 -12.20 -9.87
N ASN A 174 -11.95 -11.68 -9.13
CA ASN A 174 -12.51 -12.23 -7.89
C ASN A 174 -13.86 -12.95 -8.12
N GLY A 175 -14.14 -13.36 -9.36
CA GLY A 175 -15.31 -14.16 -9.73
C GLY A 175 -16.61 -13.36 -9.87
N MET A 176 -17.69 -14.05 -10.22
CA MET A 176 -19.01 -13.44 -10.46
C MET A 176 -19.68 -12.98 -9.15
N TYR A 177 -20.41 -11.87 -9.23
CA TYR A 177 -21.13 -11.24 -8.12
C TYR A 177 -22.39 -10.52 -8.63
N GLU A 178 -23.43 -10.38 -7.80
CA GLU A 178 -24.77 -9.97 -8.23
C GLU A 178 -25.33 -8.68 -7.61
N LYS A 179 -24.84 -8.24 -6.43
CA LYS A 179 -25.37 -7.09 -5.65
C LYS A 179 -24.45 -5.87 -5.71
N TRP A 180 -24.55 -5.04 -6.74
CA TRP A 180 -23.62 -3.92 -6.93
C TRP A 180 -24.17 -2.61 -6.37
N MET A 181 -23.30 -1.78 -5.80
CA MET A 181 -23.59 -0.38 -5.53
C MET A 181 -23.06 0.49 -6.68
N LYS A 182 -23.97 1.25 -7.30
CA LYS A 182 -23.65 2.31 -8.26
C LYS A 182 -23.63 3.65 -7.54
N ILE A 183 -22.44 4.22 -7.40
CA ILE A 183 -22.23 5.57 -6.85
C ILE A 183 -21.99 6.51 -8.03
N THR A 184 -22.68 7.65 -8.08
CA THR A 184 -22.48 8.68 -9.09
C THR A 184 -21.95 9.94 -8.40
N PRO A 185 -20.62 10.18 -8.45
CA PRO A 185 -20.04 11.41 -7.92
C PRO A 185 -20.33 12.60 -8.84
N GLU A 186 -20.44 13.79 -8.24
CA GLU A 186 -20.54 15.08 -8.92
C GLU A 186 -19.36 15.25 -9.91
N ASP A 187 -19.67 15.63 -11.15
CA ASP A 187 -18.73 15.78 -12.28
C ASP A 187 -17.89 14.55 -12.67
N GLY A 188 -18.04 13.42 -11.99
CA GLY A 188 -17.25 12.22 -12.21
C GLY A 188 -17.94 11.14 -13.05
N PRO A 189 -17.18 10.13 -13.50
CA PRO A 189 -17.76 8.89 -13.98
C PRO A 189 -18.37 8.11 -12.81
N ARG A 190 -19.46 7.39 -13.08
CA ARG A 190 -20.05 6.48 -12.08
C ARG A 190 -19.06 5.40 -11.66
N LEU A 191 -19.14 5.05 -10.38
CA LEU A 191 -18.48 3.90 -9.78
C LEU A 191 -19.45 2.72 -9.68
N ILE A 192 -18.97 1.49 -9.86
CA ILE A 192 -19.70 0.24 -9.62
C ILE A 192 -18.81 -0.66 -8.76
N CYS A 193 -19.21 -0.85 -7.50
CA CYS A 193 -18.46 -1.56 -6.45
C CYS A 193 -19.35 -2.57 -5.72
N THR A 194 -18.77 -3.44 -4.91
CA THR A 194 -19.52 -4.25 -3.93
C THR A 194 -20.20 -3.34 -2.90
N ASP A 195 -21.24 -3.86 -2.23
CA ASP A 195 -22.04 -3.08 -1.28
C ASP A 195 -21.32 -2.80 0.06
N ASP A 196 -20.32 -3.60 0.39
CA ASP A 196 -19.38 -3.43 1.51
C ASP A 196 -18.20 -2.47 1.24
N HIS A 197 -17.99 -2.01 0.00
CA HIS A 197 -16.70 -1.40 -0.36
C HIS A 197 -16.40 -0.12 0.46
N PRO A 198 -15.23 0.00 1.13
CA PRO A 198 -14.94 1.13 2.02
C PRO A 198 -14.49 2.39 1.26
N PHE A 199 -15.12 3.53 1.58
CA PHE A 199 -14.74 4.87 1.16
C PHE A 199 -14.34 5.72 2.36
N GLU A 200 -13.36 6.62 2.21
CA GLU A 200 -13.15 7.67 3.20
C GLU A 200 -14.17 8.79 2.99
N THR A 201 -14.85 9.17 4.07
CA THR A 201 -15.78 10.31 4.14
C THR A 201 -15.24 11.36 5.11
N ILE A 202 -15.88 12.54 5.18
CA ILE A 202 -15.56 13.55 6.21
C ILE A 202 -15.72 12.97 7.64
N ASP A 203 -16.67 12.05 7.81
CA ASP A 203 -17.02 11.43 9.10
C ASP A 203 -16.26 10.09 9.33
N GLY A 204 -15.21 9.81 8.54
CA GLY A 204 -14.40 8.57 8.60
C GLY A 204 -14.74 7.55 7.51
N THR A 205 -14.20 6.33 7.63
CA THR A 205 -14.44 5.26 6.65
C THR A 205 -15.89 4.75 6.70
N MET A 206 -16.54 4.63 5.54
CA MET A 206 -17.91 4.15 5.40
C MET A 206 -18.05 3.22 4.19
N GLU A 207 -18.80 2.13 4.35
CA GLU A 207 -19.11 1.17 3.26
C GLU A 207 -20.07 1.76 2.21
N ALA A 208 -19.97 1.27 0.97
CA ALA A 208 -20.79 1.71 -0.17
C ALA A 208 -22.30 1.72 0.11
N LYS A 209 -22.81 0.71 0.83
CA LYS A 209 -24.24 0.56 1.19
C LYS A 209 -24.77 1.63 2.15
N ASN A 210 -23.88 2.27 2.91
CA ASN A 210 -24.23 3.26 3.94
C ASN A 210 -24.14 4.71 3.42
N LEU A 211 -23.43 4.94 2.30
CA LEU A 211 -23.33 6.23 1.63
C LEU A 211 -24.69 6.74 1.12
N LYS A 212 -24.86 8.06 1.10
CA LYS A 212 -26.10 8.74 0.70
C LYS A 212 -25.82 9.92 -0.25
N PRO A 213 -26.78 10.31 -1.10
CA PRO A 213 -26.66 11.53 -1.91
C PRO A 213 -26.45 12.75 -1.01
N GLY A 214 -25.57 13.66 -1.43
CA GLY A 214 -25.15 14.82 -0.65
C GLY A 214 -23.96 14.60 0.27
N MET A 215 -23.56 13.35 0.56
CA MET A 215 -22.33 13.06 1.30
C MET A 215 -21.08 13.34 0.45
N PHE A 216 -19.94 13.51 1.11
CA PHE A 216 -18.65 13.77 0.49
C PHE A 216 -17.69 12.59 0.74
N ILE A 217 -17.06 12.10 -0.33
CA ILE A 217 -16.05 11.04 -0.30
C ILE A 217 -14.70 11.56 -0.82
N GLU A 218 -13.61 10.99 -0.32
CA GLU A 218 -12.26 11.40 -0.70
C GLU A 218 -11.98 11.15 -2.18
N SER A 219 -11.20 12.06 -2.78
CA SER A 219 -10.99 12.21 -4.21
C SER A 219 -9.63 12.86 -4.49
N GLY A 220 -9.22 12.89 -5.77
CA GLY A 220 -8.04 13.61 -6.22
C GLY A 220 -8.31 14.39 -7.50
N GLU A 221 -7.83 15.65 -7.54
CA GLU A 221 -7.90 16.50 -8.73
C GLU A 221 -6.51 16.74 -9.32
N LEU A 222 -6.46 16.80 -10.65
CA LEU A 222 -5.23 17.10 -11.39
C LEU A 222 -4.99 18.61 -11.36
N GLU A 223 -3.83 19.02 -10.85
CA GLU A 223 -3.44 20.42 -10.79
C GLU A 223 -2.14 20.69 -11.55
N PHE A 224 -1.93 21.94 -11.92
CA PHE A 224 -0.60 22.40 -12.34
C PHE A 224 0.34 22.40 -11.13
N SER A 225 1.58 21.97 -11.32
CA SER A 225 2.67 22.14 -10.34
C SER A 225 2.99 23.62 -10.07
N ASP A 226 3.85 23.91 -9.10
CA ASP A 226 4.37 25.27 -8.90
C ASP A 226 5.30 25.75 -10.03
N ILE A 227 5.97 24.83 -10.74
CA ILE A 227 6.83 25.15 -11.90
C ILE A 227 5.95 25.45 -13.13
N GLN A 228 4.97 24.59 -13.44
CA GLN A 228 3.95 24.85 -14.45
C GLN A 228 3.21 26.16 -14.15
N ARG A 229 2.68 26.36 -12.92
CA ARG A 229 2.07 27.64 -12.50
C ARG A 229 3.02 28.80 -12.78
N SER A 230 4.27 28.72 -12.35
CA SER A 230 5.27 29.76 -12.59
C SER A 230 5.45 30.09 -14.08
N ILE A 231 5.55 29.07 -14.94
CA ILE A 231 5.68 29.23 -16.40
C ILE A 231 4.43 29.89 -16.97
N ILE A 232 3.24 29.45 -16.55
CA ILE A 232 1.96 29.98 -17.04
C ILE A 232 1.78 31.44 -16.61
N LEU A 233 2.11 31.79 -15.37
CA LEU A 233 2.09 33.16 -14.85
C LEU A 233 3.06 34.07 -15.63
N GLY A 234 4.23 33.55 -16.03
CA GLY A 234 5.21 34.26 -16.86
C GLY A 234 4.72 34.47 -18.29
N ALA A 235 4.33 33.38 -18.97
CA ALA A 235 3.87 33.41 -20.36
C ALA A 235 2.61 34.27 -20.52
N ASN A 236 1.69 34.27 -19.53
CA ASN A 236 0.52 35.13 -19.55
C ASN A 236 0.83 36.61 -19.29
N MET A 237 2.03 37.00 -18.85
CA MET A 237 2.38 38.43 -18.85
C MET A 237 2.80 38.93 -20.25
N GLY A 238 3.15 38.00 -21.14
CA GLY A 238 3.38 38.23 -22.57
C GLY A 238 2.25 37.68 -23.45
N ASP A 239 2.64 37.11 -24.60
CA ASP A 239 1.78 36.69 -25.71
C ASP A 239 0.90 35.44 -25.45
N ALA A 240 0.96 34.82 -24.26
CA ALA A 240 0.07 33.71 -23.93
C ALA A 240 -1.36 34.17 -23.58
N TYR A 241 -2.33 33.33 -23.94
CA TYR A 241 -3.74 33.54 -23.66
C TYR A 241 -4.37 32.27 -23.06
N PRO A 242 -5.09 32.40 -21.93
CA PRO A 242 -5.81 31.29 -21.31
C PRO A 242 -7.20 31.17 -21.93
N ASP A 243 -7.62 29.93 -22.18
CA ASP A 243 -8.96 29.56 -22.64
C ASP A 243 -9.53 28.57 -21.61
N PRO A 244 -10.85 28.52 -21.39
CA PRO A 244 -11.46 27.65 -20.37
C PRO A 244 -11.01 26.18 -20.41
N ASN A 245 -10.57 25.69 -21.58
CA ASN A 245 -10.18 24.30 -21.81
C ASN A 245 -8.69 24.13 -22.15
N SER A 246 -7.91 25.21 -22.18
CA SER A 246 -6.56 25.19 -22.77
C SER A 246 -5.70 26.43 -22.50
N LEU A 247 -4.40 26.30 -22.69
CA LEU A 247 -3.46 27.43 -22.73
C LEU A 247 -2.87 27.53 -24.14
N ALA A 248 -2.84 28.72 -24.73
CA ALA A 248 -2.19 28.96 -26.01
C ALA A 248 -1.09 30.02 -25.89
N PHE A 249 0.01 29.82 -26.59
CA PHE A 249 1.09 30.80 -26.76
C PHE A 249 1.67 30.66 -28.16
N SER A 250 2.39 31.67 -28.64
CA SER A 250 2.99 31.65 -29.98
C SER A 250 4.37 32.28 -29.92
N HIS A 251 5.37 31.63 -30.51
CA HIS A 251 6.72 32.18 -30.56
C HIS A 251 7.40 31.90 -31.91
N ARG A 252 8.39 32.72 -32.28
CA ARG A 252 9.11 32.58 -33.56
C ARG A 252 10.10 31.42 -33.54
N ASN A 253 10.78 31.22 -32.41
CA ASN A 253 11.78 30.17 -32.25
C ASN A 253 11.14 28.93 -31.62
N LYS A 254 11.27 27.78 -32.28
CA LYS A 254 10.57 26.53 -31.92
C LYS A 254 11.21 25.80 -30.73
N ASP A 255 12.53 25.88 -30.58
CA ASP A 255 13.27 25.33 -29.45
C ASP A 255 12.88 25.99 -28.11
N TYR A 256 12.45 27.25 -28.11
CA TYR A 256 11.83 27.89 -26.94
C TYR A 256 10.45 27.28 -26.60
N ASN A 257 9.61 27.03 -27.60
CA ASN A 257 8.37 26.29 -27.40
C ASN A 257 8.64 24.87 -26.87
N ASP A 258 9.65 24.18 -27.40
CA ASP A 258 10.06 22.84 -26.95
C ASP A 258 10.50 22.84 -25.48
N VAL A 259 11.29 23.85 -25.07
CA VAL A 259 11.68 24.05 -23.67
C VAL A 259 10.45 24.22 -22.77
N ILE A 260 9.50 25.08 -23.12
CA ILE A 260 8.26 25.22 -22.34
C ILE A 260 7.49 23.90 -22.30
N LEU A 261 7.36 23.21 -23.43
CA LEU A 261 6.57 21.98 -23.56
C LEU A 261 7.16 20.79 -22.79
N ASN A 262 8.45 20.79 -22.46
CA ASN A 262 9.04 19.78 -21.57
C ASN A 262 8.41 19.79 -20.18
N PHE A 263 7.93 20.94 -19.69
CA PHE A 263 7.21 21.04 -18.41
C PHE A 263 5.74 20.64 -18.51
N PHE A 264 5.21 20.42 -19.72
CA PHE A 264 3.82 20.01 -19.98
C PHE A 264 3.73 18.64 -20.65
N GLN A 265 4.70 17.77 -20.40
CA GLN A 265 4.60 16.36 -20.77
C GLN A 265 3.34 15.73 -20.15
N GLY A 266 2.71 14.82 -20.89
CA GLY A 266 1.44 14.20 -20.50
C GLY A 266 0.18 14.95 -20.97
N TYR A 267 0.23 16.25 -21.27
CA TYR A 267 -0.90 16.99 -21.85
C TYR A 267 -1.09 16.73 -23.35
N ASN A 268 -2.22 17.16 -23.92
CA ASN A 268 -2.45 17.20 -25.36
C ASN A 268 -1.89 18.50 -25.95
N ILE A 269 -0.89 18.35 -26.83
CA ILE A 269 -0.16 19.44 -27.46
C ILE A 269 -0.55 19.53 -28.93
N TRP A 270 -1.08 20.68 -29.34
CA TRP A 270 -1.31 21.01 -30.74
C TRP A 270 -0.34 22.11 -31.19
N ARG A 271 0.23 21.97 -32.38
CA ARG A 271 1.16 22.94 -32.97
C ARG A 271 0.74 23.29 -34.39
N LYS A 272 0.93 24.55 -34.79
CA LYS A 272 0.76 24.98 -36.18
C LYS A 272 1.52 26.27 -36.47
N ASP A 273 2.18 26.32 -37.62
CA ASP A 273 2.80 27.54 -38.14
C ASP A 273 1.74 28.50 -38.69
N TYR A 274 1.86 29.78 -38.34
CA TYR A 274 1.03 30.86 -38.86
C TYR A 274 1.91 32.02 -39.37
N PRO A 275 1.54 32.67 -40.49
CA PRO A 275 2.07 33.99 -40.81
C PRO A 275 1.49 35.01 -39.83
N THR A 276 2.32 35.93 -39.36
CA THR A 276 1.90 37.10 -38.57
C THR A 276 1.44 38.22 -39.50
N GLY A 277 0.70 39.20 -38.97
CA GLY A 277 0.40 40.45 -39.69
C GLY A 277 1.64 41.27 -40.08
N TYR A 278 2.82 40.91 -39.55
CA TYR A 278 4.11 41.56 -39.79
C TYR A 278 5.00 40.78 -40.79
N GLY A 279 4.45 39.78 -41.49
CA GLY A 279 5.15 38.99 -42.52
C GLY A 279 6.16 37.96 -41.99
N SER A 280 6.35 37.86 -40.68
CA SER A 280 7.11 36.78 -40.04
C SER A 280 6.26 35.51 -39.92
N ARG A 281 6.89 34.35 -39.67
CA ARG A 281 6.19 33.11 -39.28
C ARG A 281 6.44 32.83 -37.81
N VAL A 282 5.39 32.42 -37.10
CA VAL A 282 5.45 31.96 -35.70
C VAL A 282 4.82 30.58 -35.59
N GLU A 283 5.31 29.77 -34.67
CA GLU A 283 4.65 28.53 -34.28
C GLU A 283 3.69 28.83 -33.12
N ARG A 284 2.40 28.60 -33.35
CA ARG A 284 1.39 28.62 -32.30
C ARG A 284 1.29 27.25 -31.67
N VAL A 285 1.37 27.23 -30.34
CA VAL A 285 1.21 26.06 -29.49
C VAL A 285 -0.10 26.18 -28.71
N LYS A 286 -0.80 25.06 -28.55
CA LYS A 286 -1.99 24.96 -27.70
C LYS A 286 -1.89 23.71 -26.82
N ILE A 287 -1.85 23.89 -25.51
CA ILE A 287 -1.83 22.85 -24.48
C ILE A 287 -3.25 22.67 -23.95
N SER A 288 -3.68 21.42 -23.77
CA SER A 288 -5.03 21.06 -23.32
C SER A 288 -5.02 19.70 -22.63
N LEU A 289 -6.08 19.34 -21.92
CA LEU A 289 -6.26 17.95 -21.48
C LEU A 289 -6.53 17.03 -22.69
N LYS A 290 -5.92 15.84 -22.70
CA LYS A 290 -6.28 14.74 -23.61
C LYS A 290 -7.75 14.34 -23.38
N ARG A 291 -8.41 13.84 -24.42
CA ARG A 291 -9.83 13.45 -24.38
C ARG A 291 -10.17 12.38 -23.33
N ASN A 292 -9.19 11.57 -22.91
CA ASN A 292 -9.30 10.55 -21.88
C ASN A 292 -8.89 11.03 -20.46
N GLN A 293 -8.39 12.26 -20.31
CA GLN A 293 -8.09 12.91 -19.02
C GLN A 293 -9.27 13.73 -18.48
N VAL A 294 -10.08 14.30 -19.38
CA VAL A 294 -11.27 15.09 -19.03
C VAL A 294 -12.33 14.20 -18.37
N PRO A 295 -12.78 14.50 -17.13
CA PRO A 295 -13.91 13.81 -16.50
C PRO A 295 -15.15 13.86 -17.39
N ARG A 296 -15.87 12.75 -17.49
CA ARG A 296 -17.15 12.69 -18.22
C ARG A 296 -18.26 12.26 -17.26
N SER A 297 -19.15 13.20 -16.97
CA SER A 297 -20.39 12.93 -16.26
C SER A 297 -21.50 12.57 -17.24
N ASN A 298 -22.69 12.24 -16.73
CA ASN A 298 -23.88 12.01 -17.57
C ASN A 298 -24.31 13.24 -18.38
N LYS A 299 -23.82 14.45 -18.04
CA LYS A 299 -24.11 15.72 -18.74
C LYS A 299 -23.13 16.02 -19.88
N GLY A 300 -22.04 15.25 -20.01
CA GLY A 300 -20.98 15.47 -21.00
C GLY A 300 -19.59 15.54 -20.36
N PRO A 301 -18.57 16.06 -21.08
CA PRO A 301 -17.28 16.37 -20.47
C PRO A 301 -17.47 17.51 -19.45
N SER A 302 -17.06 17.30 -18.20
CA SER A 302 -17.03 18.37 -17.20
C SER A 302 -15.68 19.08 -17.27
N TYR A 303 -15.72 20.36 -17.62
CA TYR A 303 -14.55 21.22 -17.70
C TYR A 303 -14.41 22.14 -16.48
N ASP A 304 -15.40 22.22 -15.59
CA ASP A 304 -15.38 23.15 -14.46
C ASP A 304 -14.33 22.75 -13.40
N ARG A 305 -14.01 21.45 -13.29
CA ARG A 305 -12.88 20.91 -12.50
C ARG A 305 -11.55 20.87 -13.28
N SER A 306 -11.46 21.45 -14.47
CA SER A 306 -10.22 21.52 -15.26
C SER A 306 -9.22 22.50 -14.65
N PRO A 307 -7.92 22.16 -14.55
CA PRO A 307 -6.90 23.12 -14.13
C PRO A 307 -6.83 24.32 -15.10
N PHE A 308 -7.18 24.15 -16.38
CA PHE A 308 -7.30 25.25 -17.35
C PHE A 308 -8.49 26.17 -17.07
N ARG A 309 -9.58 25.67 -16.47
CA ARG A 309 -10.73 26.52 -16.13
C ARG A 309 -10.43 27.37 -14.90
N LYS A 310 -9.90 26.74 -13.84
CA LYS A 310 -9.35 27.44 -12.67
C LYS A 310 -8.35 28.53 -13.07
N LEU A 311 -7.54 28.26 -14.10
CA LEU A 311 -6.58 29.21 -14.67
C LEU A 311 -7.24 30.36 -15.47
N TYR A 312 -8.24 30.06 -16.30
CA TYR A 312 -9.00 31.08 -17.03
C TYR A 312 -9.69 32.04 -16.05
N ASP A 313 -10.41 31.51 -15.06
CA ASP A 313 -11.12 32.31 -14.05
C ASP A 313 -10.14 33.09 -13.12
N PHE A 314 -8.86 32.69 -13.05
CA PHE A 314 -7.81 33.41 -12.31
C PHE A 314 -7.26 34.63 -13.07
N PHE A 315 -7.13 34.53 -14.40
CA PHE A 315 -6.57 35.60 -15.23
C PHE A 315 -7.63 36.53 -15.85
N VAL A 316 -8.83 36.00 -16.12
CA VAL A 316 -9.86 36.69 -16.91
C VAL A 316 -11.03 37.07 -16.00
N ILE A 317 -11.17 38.36 -15.75
CA ILE A 317 -12.21 38.97 -14.91
C ILE A 317 -13.08 39.84 -15.81
N ASP A 318 -14.40 39.66 -15.74
CA ASP A 318 -15.39 40.34 -16.59
C ASP A 318 -15.14 40.15 -18.12
N GLY A 319 -14.45 39.07 -18.51
CA GLY A 319 -14.06 38.79 -19.89
C GLY A 319 -12.72 39.40 -20.32
N GLU A 320 -12.05 40.17 -19.45
CA GLU A 320 -10.76 40.81 -19.71
C GLU A 320 -9.62 40.19 -18.90
N LYS A 321 -8.45 40.04 -19.52
CA LYS A 321 -7.22 39.59 -18.87
C LYS A 321 -6.68 40.71 -17.96
N ARG A 322 -6.61 40.50 -16.65
CA ARG A 322 -6.24 41.55 -15.66
C ARG A 322 -5.14 41.09 -14.70
N LEU A 323 -4.17 41.98 -14.43
CA LEU A 323 -3.05 41.69 -13.53
C LEU A 323 -3.44 41.93 -12.07
N THR A 324 -3.90 40.86 -11.41
CA THR A 324 -4.35 40.88 -10.01
C THR A 324 -3.18 40.81 -9.02
N GLU A 325 -3.40 41.27 -7.78
CA GLU A 325 -2.43 41.09 -6.68
C GLU A 325 -2.07 39.61 -6.48
N LYS A 326 -3.06 38.71 -6.54
CA LYS A 326 -2.87 37.26 -6.43
C LYS A 326 -1.96 36.68 -7.55
N TRP A 327 -1.97 37.27 -8.75
CA TRP A 327 -1.01 36.93 -9.82
C TRP A 327 0.39 37.43 -9.47
N LEU A 328 0.52 38.69 -9.04
CA LEU A 328 1.79 39.30 -8.64
C LEU A 328 2.45 38.56 -7.46
N ASP A 329 1.66 38.08 -6.51
CA ASP A 329 2.08 37.22 -5.39
C ASP A 329 2.47 35.79 -5.83
N GLY A 330 1.89 35.31 -6.93
CA GLY A 330 2.24 34.03 -7.54
C GLY A 330 3.58 34.04 -8.30
N LEU A 331 4.11 35.21 -8.68
CA LEU A 331 5.32 35.29 -9.50
C LEU A 331 6.54 34.62 -8.85
N SER A 332 7.37 33.97 -9.66
CA SER A 332 8.66 33.42 -9.25
C SER A 332 9.77 33.83 -10.22
N TRP A 333 11.02 33.48 -9.92
CA TRP A 333 12.13 33.67 -10.85
C TRP A 333 11.92 32.92 -12.18
N ILE A 334 11.17 31.81 -12.17
CA ILE A 334 10.76 31.11 -13.40
C ILE A 334 9.75 31.94 -14.20
N SER A 335 8.76 32.55 -13.53
CA SER A 335 7.81 33.46 -14.20
C SER A 335 8.52 34.65 -14.86
N LEU A 336 9.52 35.22 -14.17
CA LEU A 336 10.33 36.32 -14.71
C LEU A 336 11.25 35.88 -15.85
N ALA A 337 11.78 34.65 -15.79
CA ALA A 337 12.57 34.06 -16.87
C ALA A 337 11.74 33.91 -18.14
N VAL A 338 10.54 33.33 -18.04
CA VAL A 338 9.62 33.13 -19.17
C VAL A 338 9.18 34.47 -19.75
N LEU A 339 8.76 35.44 -18.93
CA LEU A 339 8.41 36.79 -19.41
C LEU A 339 9.57 37.47 -20.15
N TYR A 340 10.80 37.39 -19.63
CA TYR A 340 11.95 38.01 -20.28
C TYR A 340 12.40 37.28 -21.56
N LEU A 341 12.27 35.94 -21.59
CA LEU A 341 12.57 35.20 -22.80
C LEU A 341 11.51 35.46 -23.87
N ASP A 342 10.23 35.59 -23.55
CA ASP A 342 9.18 35.99 -24.49
C ASP A 342 9.34 37.46 -24.93
N ASP A 343 9.02 38.40 -24.03
CA ASP A 343 8.89 39.85 -24.29
C ASP A 343 10.01 40.70 -23.65
N GLY A 344 11.14 40.09 -23.32
CA GLY A 344 12.35 40.83 -22.92
C GLY A 344 13.27 41.18 -24.09
N SER A 345 14.13 42.17 -23.90
CA SER A 345 15.27 42.45 -24.80
C SER A 345 16.50 42.91 -24.05
N LEU A 346 17.67 42.50 -24.53
CA LEU A 346 18.97 42.95 -24.05
C LEU A 346 19.44 44.17 -24.85
N ALA A 347 19.73 45.27 -24.17
CA ALA A 347 20.30 46.46 -24.77
C ALA A 347 21.70 46.76 -24.21
N PHE A 348 22.63 47.13 -25.08
CA PHE A 348 23.91 47.72 -24.72
C PHE A 348 23.90 49.19 -25.14
N PRO A 349 23.42 50.12 -24.28
CA PRO A 349 23.33 51.53 -24.64
C PRO A 349 24.71 52.07 -25.01
N LYS A 350 24.86 52.54 -26.25
CA LYS A 350 26.07 53.21 -26.71
C LYS A 350 26.13 54.60 -26.09
N TYR A 351 27.06 54.80 -25.17
CA TYR A 351 27.54 56.13 -24.81
C TYR A 351 28.71 56.49 -25.71
N GLU A 352 28.51 57.41 -26.65
CA GLU A 352 29.60 58.00 -27.42
C GLU A 352 30.55 58.75 -26.48
N LYS A 353 31.85 58.65 -26.76
CA LYS A 353 32.89 59.30 -25.95
C LYS A 353 32.94 60.79 -26.25
N VAL A 354 33.00 61.57 -25.18
CA VAL A 354 33.82 62.79 -25.16
C VAL A 354 35.06 62.46 -24.31
N ASP A 355 36.25 62.86 -24.77
CA ASP A 355 37.53 62.80 -24.03
C ASP A 355 38.03 61.41 -23.57
N GLY A 356 38.19 60.48 -24.52
CA GLY A 356 39.24 59.44 -24.48
C GLY A 356 39.01 58.21 -23.58
N HIS A 357 38.39 58.35 -22.40
CA HIS A 357 38.19 57.24 -21.47
C HIS A 357 37.32 56.11 -22.04
N VAL A 358 37.57 54.85 -21.65
CA VAL A 358 36.84 53.68 -22.15
C VAL A 358 35.50 53.55 -21.44
N SER A 359 34.41 53.77 -22.18
CA SER A 359 33.04 53.49 -21.73
C SER A 359 32.87 51.98 -21.51
N ILE A 360 32.48 51.57 -20.30
CA ILE A 360 32.15 50.17 -20.01
C ILE A 360 30.71 49.91 -20.48
N TYR A 361 30.54 48.92 -21.35
CA TYR A 361 29.22 48.48 -21.82
C TYR A 361 28.53 47.68 -20.72
N TYR A 362 27.61 48.29 -20.00
CA TYR A 362 26.75 47.58 -19.05
C TYR A 362 25.48 47.08 -19.76
N PRO A 363 25.15 45.78 -19.66
CA PRO A 363 23.90 45.26 -20.20
C PRO A 363 22.70 45.90 -19.48
N VAL A 364 21.65 46.21 -20.23
CA VAL A 364 20.35 46.66 -19.72
C VAL A 364 19.30 45.64 -20.15
N ALA A 365 18.61 45.05 -19.17
CA ALA A 365 17.45 44.21 -19.44
C ALA A 365 16.21 45.11 -19.55
N ILE A 366 15.41 44.93 -20.60
CA ILE A 366 14.16 45.65 -20.82
C ILE A 366 13.05 44.60 -20.88
N LEU A 367 11.98 44.78 -20.11
CA LEU A 367 10.74 44.03 -20.24
C LEU A 367 9.74 44.89 -21.02
N HIS A 368 9.26 44.39 -22.16
CA HIS A 368 8.23 45.04 -22.95
C HIS A 368 6.87 44.61 -22.43
N THR A 369 6.09 45.55 -21.88
CA THR A 369 4.78 45.26 -21.28
C THR A 369 3.65 45.74 -22.19
N CYS A 370 3.76 45.51 -23.50
CA CYS A 370 2.82 46.01 -24.51
C CYS A 370 1.40 45.43 -24.39
N GLY A 371 1.25 44.26 -23.77
CA GLY A 371 -0.04 43.65 -23.42
C GLY A 371 -0.64 44.10 -22.09
N LEU A 372 0.00 45.03 -21.36
CA LEU A 372 -0.46 45.52 -20.05
C LEU A 372 -0.88 47.00 -20.12
N THR A 373 -1.79 47.38 -19.22
CA THR A 373 -2.08 48.80 -18.95
C THR A 373 -0.89 49.47 -18.27
N GLU A 374 -0.81 50.81 -18.29
CA GLU A 374 0.25 51.53 -17.54
C GLU A 374 0.14 51.28 -16.03
N GLU A 375 -1.07 51.11 -15.51
CA GLU A 375 -1.31 50.76 -14.11
C GLU A 375 -0.74 49.38 -13.77
N ASP A 376 -1.00 48.38 -14.60
CA ASP A 376 -0.51 47.01 -14.40
C ASP A 376 1.01 46.91 -14.60
N ALA A 377 1.56 47.61 -15.58
CA ALA A 377 3.02 47.74 -15.73
C ALA A 377 3.67 48.43 -14.53
N ARG A 378 2.97 49.36 -13.86
CA ARG A 378 3.41 49.99 -12.61
C ARG A 378 3.37 49.01 -11.44
N LYS A 379 2.28 48.24 -11.27
CA LYS A 379 2.19 47.16 -10.25
C LYS A 379 3.31 46.13 -10.43
N LEU A 380 3.61 45.71 -11.66
CA LEU A 380 4.73 44.82 -11.96
C LEU A 380 6.08 45.47 -11.60
N SER A 381 6.29 46.74 -12.00
CA SER A 381 7.49 47.53 -11.68
C SER A 381 7.73 47.63 -10.17
N ASP A 382 6.67 47.83 -9.38
CA ASP A 382 6.71 47.86 -7.91
C ASP A 382 6.95 46.48 -7.31
N THR A 383 6.33 45.42 -7.84
CA THR A 383 6.55 44.03 -7.41
C THR A 383 8.01 43.60 -7.63
N LEU A 384 8.61 43.97 -8.76
CA LEU A 384 10.03 43.74 -9.04
C LEU A 384 10.94 44.45 -8.02
N ARG A 385 10.58 45.66 -7.57
CA ARG A 385 11.31 46.38 -6.51
C ARG A 385 11.12 45.75 -5.14
N SER A 386 9.89 45.52 -4.71
CA SER A 386 9.56 45.12 -3.33
C SER A 386 9.90 43.67 -3.03
N ARG A 387 9.53 42.74 -3.92
CA ARG A 387 9.63 41.29 -3.68
C ARG A 387 10.93 40.69 -4.21
N PHE A 388 11.37 41.13 -5.39
CA PHE A 388 12.57 40.60 -6.04
C PHE A 388 13.81 41.49 -5.83
N GLY A 389 13.65 42.70 -5.26
CA GLY A 389 14.73 43.68 -5.09
C GLY A 389 15.50 43.96 -6.38
N ILE A 390 14.76 44.07 -7.48
CA ILE A 390 15.25 44.47 -8.81
C ILE A 390 14.92 45.95 -8.98
N GLU A 391 15.91 46.81 -8.75
CA GLU A 391 15.78 48.23 -9.06
C GLU A 391 15.57 48.44 -10.56
N ASN A 392 14.48 49.13 -10.90
CA ASN A 392 14.03 49.32 -12.26
C ASN A 392 13.29 50.66 -12.42
N SER A 393 13.18 51.14 -13.65
CA SER A 393 12.41 52.33 -14.02
C SER A 393 11.39 52.00 -15.11
N LEU A 394 10.12 52.36 -14.87
CA LEU A 394 9.06 52.32 -15.88
C LEU A 394 9.18 53.55 -16.82
N THR A 395 9.15 53.33 -18.12
CA THR A 395 9.01 54.41 -19.12
C THR A 395 7.88 54.07 -20.09
N THR A 396 7.21 55.08 -20.64
CA THR A 396 6.13 54.90 -21.61
C THR A 396 6.44 55.77 -22.83
N TYR A 397 6.46 55.14 -24.01
CA TYR A 397 6.62 55.84 -25.30
C TYR A 397 5.37 55.58 -26.16
N ASP A 398 5.39 54.48 -26.90
CA ASP A 398 4.29 53.85 -27.62
C ASP A 398 3.51 52.87 -26.72
N TYR A 399 4.20 52.21 -25.79
CA TYR A 399 3.66 51.35 -24.73
C TYR A 399 4.57 51.39 -23.49
N PRO A 400 4.10 50.95 -22.30
CA PRO A 400 4.93 50.89 -21.09
C PRO A 400 6.04 49.83 -21.21
N ARG A 401 7.23 50.16 -20.70
CA ARG A 401 8.45 49.32 -20.71
C ARG A 401 9.20 49.46 -19.39
N ILE A 402 9.62 48.34 -18.81
CA ILE A 402 10.38 48.31 -17.55
C ILE A 402 11.87 48.13 -17.86
N HIS A 403 12.69 49.11 -17.49
CA HIS A 403 14.14 49.08 -17.70
C HIS A 403 14.86 48.71 -16.40
N ILE A 404 15.65 47.64 -16.45
CA ILE A 404 16.57 47.20 -15.39
C ILE A 404 17.97 47.60 -15.85
N ASN A 405 18.47 48.73 -15.35
CA ASN A 405 19.71 49.38 -15.85
C ASN A 405 20.82 49.50 -14.80
N LYS A 406 20.51 49.42 -13.50
CA LYS A 406 21.54 49.42 -12.44
C LYS A 406 22.26 48.08 -12.43
N GLN A 407 23.59 48.10 -12.52
CA GLN A 407 24.43 46.90 -12.66
C GLN A 407 24.15 45.83 -11.58
N THR A 408 23.86 46.24 -10.34
CA THR A 408 23.49 45.33 -9.24
C THR A 408 22.17 44.61 -9.50
N ALA A 409 21.14 45.33 -9.96
CA ALA A 409 19.83 44.79 -10.31
C ALA A 409 19.91 43.91 -11.57
N VAL A 410 20.67 44.32 -12.58
CA VAL A 410 20.93 43.54 -13.80
C VAL A 410 21.61 42.22 -13.46
N LYS A 411 22.69 42.26 -12.67
CA LYS A 411 23.38 41.04 -12.21
C LYS A 411 22.44 40.15 -11.41
N ARG A 412 21.65 40.71 -10.49
CA ARG A 412 20.67 39.93 -9.70
C ARG A 412 19.63 39.26 -10.61
N PHE A 413 19.11 39.99 -11.58
CA PHE A 413 18.11 39.49 -12.52
C PHE A 413 18.64 38.30 -13.32
N PHE A 414 19.72 38.49 -14.09
CA PHE A 414 20.30 37.43 -14.91
C PHE A 414 20.84 36.26 -14.08
N ASP A 415 21.47 36.53 -12.93
CA ASP A 415 22.00 35.47 -12.08
C ASP A 415 20.93 34.54 -11.50
N ASN A 416 19.69 35.01 -11.32
CA ASN A 416 18.59 34.19 -10.83
C ASN A 416 17.84 33.49 -11.97
N ILE A 417 17.46 34.21 -13.05
CA ILE A 417 16.64 33.59 -14.11
C ILE A 417 17.38 32.44 -14.82
N THR A 418 18.71 32.54 -15.04
CA THR A 418 19.50 31.49 -15.70
C THR A 418 19.86 30.30 -14.80
N ARG A 419 19.56 30.38 -13.49
CA ARG A 419 19.70 29.23 -12.56
C ARG A 419 18.42 28.40 -12.47
N VAL A 420 17.26 28.98 -12.76
CA VAL A 420 15.95 28.33 -12.52
C VAL A 420 15.25 27.91 -13.81
N PHE A 421 15.60 28.48 -14.96
CA PHE A 421 14.96 28.17 -16.23
C PHE A 421 15.99 27.91 -17.35
N PRO A 422 15.85 26.82 -18.12
CA PRO A 422 16.72 26.54 -19.26
C PRO A 422 16.58 27.60 -20.36
N VAL A 423 17.68 28.26 -20.72
CA VAL A 423 17.74 29.16 -21.87
C VAL A 423 18.03 28.31 -23.12
N PRO A 424 17.13 28.25 -24.12
CA PRO A 424 17.40 27.53 -25.36
C PRO A 424 18.42 28.28 -26.25
N PRO A 425 19.17 27.58 -27.13
CA PRO A 425 20.20 28.19 -27.97
C PRO A 425 19.72 29.38 -28.81
N SER A 426 18.47 29.35 -29.32
CA SER A 426 17.93 30.47 -30.10
C SER A 426 17.68 31.75 -29.30
N MET A 427 17.76 31.69 -27.97
CA MET A 427 17.45 32.80 -27.05
C MET A 427 18.66 33.28 -26.25
N GLU A 428 19.83 32.66 -26.42
CA GLU A 428 21.08 33.08 -25.76
C GLU A 428 21.44 34.54 -26.04
N TYR A 429 21.06 35.06 -27.21
CA TYR A 429 21.27 36.48 -27.58
C TYR A 429 20.55 37.48 -26.66
N LYS A 430 19.55 37.04 -25.88
CA LYS A 430 18.88 37.87 -24.85
C LYS A 430 19.64 37.87 -23.52
N ILE A 431 20.68 37.05 -23.34
CA ILE A 431 21.41 36.87 -22.08
C ILE A 431 22.86 37.39 -22.23
N PRO A 432 23.41 38.15 -21.26
CA PRO A 432 24.82 38.52 -21.30
C PRO A 432 25.72 37.27 -21.20
N PRO A 433 26.82 37.17 -21.97
CA PRO A 433 27.61 35.94 -22.08
C PRO A 433 28.09 35.34 -20.75
N GLU A 434 28.34 36.18 -19.74
CA GLU A 434 28.79 35.77 -18.41
C GLU A 434 27.74 35.02 -17.56
N PHE A 435 26.48 34.92 -18.03
CA PHE A 435 25.40 34.16 -17.38
C PHE A 435 24.94 32.91 -18.15
N LEU A 436 25.54 32.61 -19.31
CA LEU A 436 25.26 31.42 -20.13
C LEU A 436 25.91 30.14 -19.56
N GLY A 437 25.51 28.98 -20.08
CA GLY A 437 26.15 27.69 -19.79
C GLY A 437 25.85 27.08 -18.42
N ARG A 438 24.73 27.47 -17.79
CA ARG A 438 24.31 26.98 -16.47
C ARG A 438 23.25 25.89 -16.59
N SER A 439 23.39 24.82 -15.81
CA SER A 439 22.36 23.77 -15.69
C SER A 439 21.27 24.21 -14.71
N PRO A 440 20.00 24.33 -15.13
CA PRO A 440 18.89 24.60 -14.21
C PRO A 440 18.48 23.34 -13.45
N CYS A 441 17.87 23.50 -12.28
CA CYS A 441 17.42 22.39 -11.41
C CYS A 441 15.93 22.03 -11.58
N ALA A 442 15.24 22.56 -12.60
CA ALA A 442 13.80 22.39 -12.75
C ALA A 442 13.45 21.18 -13.65
N GLU A 443 13.04 20.08 -13.01
CA GLU A 443 12.28 18.99 -13.62
C GLU A 443 10.86 18.99 -13.03
N ASP A 444 9.87 18.52 -13.79
CA ASP A 444 8.45 18.62 -13.39
C ASP A 444 7.55 17.58 -14.08
N GLY A 445 6.35 17.35 -13.53
CA GLY A 445 5.40 16.36 -13.99
C GLY A 445 3.93 16.75 -13.76
N LEU A 446 3.05 15.76 -13.72
CA LEU A 446 1.63 15.94 -13.39
C LEU A 446 1.44 15.82 -11.87
N HIS A 447 0.73 16.78 -11.26
CA HIS A 447 0.52 16.83 -9.81
C HIS A 447 -0.93 16.61 -9.44
N TRP A 448 -1.15 16.01 -8.27
CA TRP A 448 -2.46 15.65 -7.76
C TRP A 448 -2.69 16.24 -6.38
N SER A 449 -3.80 16.96 -6.21
CA SER A 449 -4.21 17.49 -4.91
C SER A 449 -5.35 16.65 -4.32
N PRO A 450 -5.28 16.27 -3.03
CA PRO A 450 -6.40 15.64 -2.33
C PRO A 450 -7.58 16.61 -2.29
N THR A 451 -8.78 16.08 -2.48
CA THR A 451 -10.04 16.85 -2.46
C THR A 451 -11.20 15.95 -2.04
N MET A 452 -12.38 16.52 -1.88
CA MET A 452 -13.61 15.77 -1.68
C MET A 452 -14.52 15.88 -2.90
N VAL A 453 -15.19 14.79 -3.25
CA VAL A 453 -16.24 14.78 -4.27
C VAL A 453 -17.58 14.44 -3.63
N LYS A 454 -18.61 15.21 -4.00
CA LYS A 454 -19.98 15.01 -3.51
C LYS A 454 -20.62 13.84 -4.25
N ILE A 455 -21.48 13.08 -3.58
CA ILE A 455 -22.31 12.05 -4.21
C ILE A 455 -23.60 12.72 -4.74
N ASP A 456 -23.82 12.67 -6.06
CA ASP A 456 -25.05 13.15 -6.70
C ASP A 456 -26.19 12.12 -6.59
N ASP A 457 -25.87 10.84 -6.81
CA ASP A 457 -26.82 9.72 -6.84
C ASP A 457 -26.15 8.43 -6.35
N ILE A 458 -26.91 7.58 -5.65
CA ILE A 458 -26.50 6.24 -5.28
C ILE A 458 -27.66 5.26 -5.43
N SER A 459 -27.39 4.10 -6.03
CA SER A 459 -28.41 3.08 -6.33
C SER A 459 -27.84 1.67 -6.28
N SER A 460 -28.61 0.73 -5.72
CA SER A 460 -28.34 -0.70 -5.85
C SER A 460 -28.63 -1.19 -7.27
N LEU A 461 -27.74 -1.99 -7.85
CA LEU A 461 -27.91 -2.63 -9.14
C LEU A 461 -27.79 -4.15 -9.00
N LYS A 462 -28.82 -4.88 -9.44
CA LYS A 462 -28.75 -6.34 -9.57
C LYS A 462 -28.24 -6.72 -10.96
N MET A 463 -26.99 -7.15 -11.07
CA MET A 463 -26.41 -7.66 -12.33
C MET A 463 -25.33 -8.71 -12.06
N LYS A 464 -25.32 -9.82 -12.80
CA LYS A 464 -24.26 -10.83 -12.67
C LYS A 464 -23.04 -10.41 -13.48
N ALA A 465 -21.95 -10.08 -12.81
CA ALA A 465 -20.70 -9.63 -13.43
C ALA A 465 -19.49 -9.99 -12.59
N GLU A 466 -18.29 -9.88 -13.14
CA GLU A 466 -17.05 -10.22 -12.43
C GLU A 466 -16.59 -9.07 -11.51
N ARG A 467 -16.30 -9.41 -10.26
CA ARG A 467 -15.42 -8.64 -9.38
C ARG A 467 -13.98 -8.79 -9.84
N TRP A 468 -13.20 -7.74 -9.69
CA TRP A 468 -11.81 -7.55 -10.04
C TRP A 468 -11.15 -6.65 -8.99
N ALA A 469 -9.84 -6.62 -8.90
CA ALA A 469 -9.11 -5.65 -8.08
C ALA A 469 -7.77 -5.33 -8.73
N ILE A 470 -7.15 -4.23 -8.31
CA ILE A 470 -5.75 -3.93 -8.61
C ILE A 470 -5.03 -3.67 -7.30
N THR A 471 -3.74 -3.96 -7.21
CA THR A 471 -2.93 -3.50 -6.08
C THR A 471 -1.85 -2.54 -6.50
N VAL A 472 -1.63 -1.57 -5.61
CA VAL A 472 -0.73 -0.43 -5.71
C VAL A 472 0.34 -0.59 -4.64
N LYS A 473 1.60 -0.35 -5.00
CA LYS A 473 2.78 -0.85 -4.29
C LYS A 473 2.94 -0.39 -2.84
N ASN A 474 2.89 0.92 -2.56
CA ASN A 474 3.26 1.46 -1.25
C ASN A 474 2.03 1.92 -0.46
N ASN A 475 1.12 2.63 -1.10
CA ASN A 475 0.02 3.33 -0.43
C ASN A 475 -1.29 2.52 -0.36
N HIS A 476 -1.39 1.42 -1.12
CA HIS A 476 -2.52 0.47 -1.12
C HIS A 476 -3.92 1.10 -1.32
N ASN A 477 -3.97 2.23 -2.02
CA ASN A 477 -5.18 2.91 -2.44
C ASN A 477 -5.02 3.51 -3.85
N TYR A 478 -6.10 3.87 -4.53
CA TYR A 478 -6.06 4.51 -5.85
C TYR A 478 -7.34 5.29 -6.15
N LEU A 479 -7.34 6.10 -7.22
CA LEU A 479 -8.53 6.75 -7.73
C LEU A 479 -9.31 5.84 -8.70
N ALA A 480 -10.44 5.32 -8.25
CA ALA A 480 -11.45 4.70 -9.11
C ALA A 480 -12.41 5.79 -9.63
N GLY A 481 -12.20 6.22 -10.88
CA GLY A 481 -12.93 7.34 -11.48
C GLY A 481 -12.47 8.68 -10.94
N LEU A 482 -13.17 9.18 -9.90
CA LEU A 482 -12.70 10.29 -9.05
C LEU A 482 -12.51 9.87 -7.59
N CYS A 483 -13.05 8.73 -7.15
CA CYS A 483 -13.12 8.37 -5.74
C CYS A 483 -11.85 7.64 -5.29
N LEU A 484 -11.30 8.00 -4.13
CA LEU A 484 -10.20 7.27 -3.50
C LEU A 484 -10.72 5.99 -2.83
N VAL A 485 -10.11 4.85 -3.14
CA VAL A 485 -10.56 3.50 -2.75
C VAL A 485 -9.41 2.64 -2.23
N LYS A 486 -9.69 1.67 -1.34
CA LYS A 486 -8.69 0.90 -0.56
C LYS A 486 -8.61 -0.59 -0.97
N ASN A 487 -7.49 -1.23 -0.63
CA ASN A 487 -7.29 -2.69 -0.59
C ASN A 487 -6.92 -3.15 0.85
N THR A 488 -7.45 -4.28 1.33
CA THR A 488 -7.20 -4.86 2.70
C THR A 488 -7.73 -6.30 2.79
N PRO A 489 -7.06 -7.32 3.40
CA PRO A 489 -6.03 -7.25 4.44
C PRO A 489 -4.66 -7.83 4.07
N GLU A 490 -3.72 -7.64 4.97
CA GLU A 490 -2.34 -7.33 4.63
C GLU A 490 -1.47 -8.56 4.33
N ALA A 491 -1.61 -9.69 5.04
CA ALA A 491 -0.73 -10.86 4.86
C ALA A 491 -1.13 -11.76 3.68
N CYS A 492 -2.43 -11.94 3.46
CA CYS A 492 -2.94 -12.60 2.25
C CYS A 492 -2.73 -11.70 1.03
N LEU A 493 -2.87 -10.38 1.19
CA LEU A 493 -2.51 -9.41 0.15
C LEU A 493 -1.01 -9.48 -0.15
N GLU A 494 -0.11 -9.47 0.85
CA GLU A 494 1.36 -9.50 0.66
C GLU A 494 1.81 -10.62 -0.28
N ASN A 495 1.27 -11.85 -0.10
CA ASN A 495 1.55 -12.97 -1.00
C ASN A 495 1.17 -12.67 -2.45
N ASP A 496 -0.02 -12.08 -2.66
CA ASP A 496 -0.56 -11.68 -3.95
C ASP A 496 0.17 -10.43 -4.50
N LEU A 497 0.91 -9.68 -3.66
CA LEU A 497 1.71 -8.51 -4.06
C LEU A 497 3.13 -8.85 -4.49
N MET A 498 3.63 -10.04 -4.14
CA MET A 498 4.99 -10.44 -4.47
C MET A 498 5.09 -10.89 -5.93
N PRO A 499 5.81 -10.16 -6.82
CA PRO A 499 5.78 -10.37 -8.27
C PRO A 499 6.37 -11.71 -8.77
N ASN A 500 6.83 -12.58 -7.85
CA ASN A 500 7.38 -13.89 -8.14
C ASN A 500 6.62 -15.04 -7.47
N LEU A 501 5.59 -14.76 -6.65
CA LEU A 501 4.72 -15.78 -6.08
C LEU A 501 3.49 -15.96 -6.98
N LYS A 502 3.19 -17.20 -7.37
CA LYS A 502 2.02 -17.55 -8.20
C LYS A 502 0.81 -17.96 -7.34
N SER A 503 0.73 -17.40 -6.14
CA SER A 503 -0.15 -17.87 -5.07
C SER A 503 -1.21 -16.82 -4.78
N ASP A 504 -2.27 -16.79 -5.59
CA ASP A 504 -3.49 -16.06 -5.26
C ASP A 504 -4.00 -16.59 -3.91
N SER A 505 -4.01 -15.73 -2.90
CA SER A 505 -4.31 -16.07 -1.50
C SER A 505 -5.45 -15.21 -0.98
N TYR A 506 -5.43 -13.92 -1.34
CA TYR A 506 -6.48 -12.96 -1.02
C TYR A 506 -7.73 -13.23 -1.87
N GLY A 507 -7.58 -13.19 -3.20
CA GLY A 507 -8.70 -13.27 -4.17
C GLY A 507 -9.52 -14.57 -4.13
N PRO A 508 -8.90 -15.76 -3.99
CA PRO A 508 -9.60 -17.02 -3.75
C PRO A 508 -10.27 -17.07 -2.42
N GLY A 509 -9.85 -16.18 -1.51
CA GLY A 509 -10.65 -15.71 -0.42
C GLY A 509 -12.10 -15.37 -0.83
N ILE A 510 -12.51 -14.11 -1.07
CA ILE A 510 -13.91 -13.61 -0.81
C ILE A 510 -14.99 -14.55 -1.28
N ARG A 511 -14.71 -15.13 -2.45
CA ARG A 511 -15.42 -16.23 -3.07
C ARG A 511 -15.98 -17.28 -2.11
N TYR A 512 -15.31 -17.68 -1.02
CA TYR A 512 -15.92 -18.61 -0.04
C TYR A 512 -16.40 -18.09 1.34
N ILE A 513 -16.23 -16.82 1.78
CA ILE A 513 -17.18 -16.28 2.80
C ILE A 513 -18.58 -16.24 2.15
N GLU A 514 -18.62 -15.83 0.88
CA GLU A 514 -19.86 -15.74 0.12
C GLU A 514 -20.51 -17.12 -0.11
N ARG A 515 -19.72 -18.14 -0.49
CA ARG A 515 -20.22 -19.49 -0.81
C ARG A 515 -20.46 -20.40 0.39
N CYS A 516 -19.70 -20.24 1.47
CA CYS A 516 -19.83 -21.12 2.62
C CYS A 516 -20.98 -20.67 3.52
N ASP A 517 -21.58 -21.61 4.23
CA ASP A 517 -22.65 -21.37 5.19
C ASP A 517 -22.10 -20.73 6.48
N ALA A 518 -20.80 -20.93 6.77
CA ALA A 518 -20.08 -20.27 7.87
C ALA A 518 -18.63 -19.89 7.49
N THR A 519 -18.02 -19.03 8.29
CA THR A 519 -16.62 -18.64 8.23
C THR A 519 -16.09 -18.51 9.65
N ILE A 520 -15.08 -19.29 9.98
CA ILE A 520 -14.40 -19.20 11.27
C ILE A 520 -13.30 -18.13 11.16
N VAL A 521 -13.00 -17.42 12.24
CA VAL A 521 -11.84 -16.52 12.38
C VAL A 521 -11.26 -16.64 13.79
N THR A 522 -9.96 -16.40 13.95
CA THR A 522 -9.20 -16.74 15.18
C THR A 522 -8.77 -15.54 16.03
N SER A 523 -9.23 -14.33 15.69
CA SER A 523 -9.00 -13.11 16.46
C SER A 523 -10.08 -12.06 16.17
N LYS A 524 -10.25 -11.09 17.05
CA LYS A 524 -11.17 -9.95 16.85
C LYS A 524 -10.70 -9.04 15.72
N ARG A 525 -9.37 -8.92 15.55
CA ARG A 525 -8.78 -8.27 14.37
C ARG A 525 -9.24 -8.94 13.07
N GLN A 526 -9.18 -10.28 13.02
CA GLN A 526 -9.67 -11.02 11.87
C GLN A 526 -11.18 -10.83 11.70
N GLU A 527 -11.99 -10.98 12.74
CA GLU A 527 -13.44 -10.74 12.68
C GLU A 527 -13.78 -9.35 12.08
N LEU A 528 -13.04 -8.30 12.45
CA LEU A 528 -13.22 -6.95 11.90
C LEU A 528 -12.74 -6.81 10.44
N LEU A 529 -11.70 -7.54 10.03
CA LEU A 529 -11.17 -7.49 8.66
C LEU A 529 -11.98 -8.35 7.68
N TRP A 530 -12.37 -9.58 8.07
CA TRP A 530 -13.13 -10.52 7.24
C TRP A 530 -14.66 -10.28 7.35
N GLY A 531 -15.14 -9.70 8.44
CA GLY A 531 -16.56 -9.39 8.71
C GLY A 531 -17.32 -8.58 7.66
N PRO A 532 -16.77 -7.50 7.06
CA PRO A 532 -17.48 -6.70 6.04
C PRO A 532 -17.97 -7.51 4.83
N TYR A 533 -17.31 -8.64 4.58
CA TYR A 533 -17.52 -9.51 3.42
C TYR A 533 -18.54 -10.62 3.68
N ASP A 534 -18.97 -10.78 4.93
CA ASP A 534 -20.16 -11.54 5.30
C ASP A 534 -21.41 -10.68 5.06
N HIS A 535 -21.96 -10.82 3.86
CA HIS A 535 -23.12 -10.06 3.42
C HIS A 535 -24.46 -10.48 4.07
N SER A 536 -24.51 -11.56 4.86
CA SER A 536 -25.68 -11.91 5.69
C SER A 536 -25.49 -11.51 7.15
N GLY A 537 -24.26 -11.36 7.62
CA GLY A 537 -23.90 -10.85 8.95
C GLY A 537 -24.02 -11.90 10.06
N ASP A 538 -24.09 -13.17 9.68
CA ASP A 538 -24.33 -14.34 10.53
C ASP A 538 -23.41 -15.53 10.24
N LYS A 539 -22.49 -15.40 9.26
CA LYS A 539 -21.52 -16.42 8.86
C LYS A 539 -20.16 -16.26 9.54
N ILE A 540 -19.73 -15.02 9.84
CA ILE A 540 -18.44 -14.78 10.48
C ILE A 540 -18.54 -15.10 11.97
N HIS A 541 -17.79 -16.11 12.40
CA HIS A 541 -17.71 -16.59 13.77
C HIS A 541 -16.27 -16.49 14.28
N ARG A 542 -16.04 -15.63 15.28
CA ARG A 542 -14.80 -15.62 16.03
C ARG A 542 -14.76 -16.82 16.99
N VAL A 543 -13.71 -17.62 16.90
CA VAL A 543 -13.32 -18.61 17.90
C VAL A 543 -12.02 -18.16 18.54
N ASP A 544 -11.80 -18.56 19.79
CA ASP A 544 -10.54 -18.37 20.48
C ASP A 544 -9.56 -19.46 20.00
N LYS A 545 -8.32 -19.06 19.70
CA LYS A 545 -7.34 -19.94 19.07
C LYS A 545 -6.59 -20.77 20.10
N GLY A 546 -6.59 -22.09 19.95
CA GLY A 546 -5.93 -23.01 20.87
C GLY A 546 -4.69 -23.71 20.33
N ILE A 547 -4.04 -24.43 21.25
CA ILE A 547 -2.98 -25.42 21.03
C ILE A 547 -3.15 -26.59 22.01
N ASP A 548 -2.51 -27.73 21.75
CA ASP A 548 -2.51 -28.88 22.65
C ASP A 548 -1.68 -28.60 23.93
N LEU A 549 -2.36 -28.16 24.99
CA LEU A 549 -1.73 -27.82 26.28
C LEU A 549 -1.20 -29.05 27.06
N GLU A 550 -1.53 -30.29 26.67
CA GLU A 550 -0.92 -31.50 27.25
C GLU A 550 0.42 -31.83 26.60
N TRP A 551 0.53 -31.63 25.28
CA TRP A 551 1.77 -31.74 24.52
C TRP A 551 2.73 -30.59 24.80
N TRP A 552 2.27 -29.34 24.65
CA TRP A 552 3.06 -28.13 24.88
C TRP A 552 3.22 -27.86 26.37
N ARG A 553 4.28 -28.42 26.97
CA ARG A 553 4.63 -28.27 28.39
C ARG A 553 6.15 -28.13 28.58
N LYS A 554 6.59 -27.63 29.73
CA LYS A 554 8.02 -27.51 30.05
C LYS A 554 8.66 -28.92 30.04
N THR A 555 9.64 -29.13 29.16
CA THR A 555 10.37 -30.40 29.02
C THR A 555 11.62 -30.44 29.90
N PHE A 556 12.05 -31.64 30.29
CA PHE A 556 13.31 -31.87 31.01
C PHE A 556 14.51 -32.01 30.07
N VAL A 557 14.31 -32.03 28.75
CA VAL A 557 15.39 -32.14 27.76
C VAL A 557 16.19 -30.84 27.71
N LYS A 558 17.45 -30.90 28.15
CA LYS A 558 18.35 -29.74 28.19
C LYS A 558 18.87 -29.40 26.80
N GLN A 559 18.22 -28.45 26.14
CA GLN A 559 18.76 -27.75 24.99
C GLN A 559 19.77 -26.71 25.47
N GLU A 560 21.05 -26.84 25.09
CA GLU A 560 22.06 -25.82 25.38
C GLU A 560 21.71 -24.51 24.65
N LEU A 561 21.27 -23.52 25.42
CA LEU A 561 20.99 -22.16 25.01
C LEU A 561 21.79 -21.25 25.94
N PRO A 562 23.00 -20.83 25.55
CA PRO A 562 23.72 -19.84 26.33
C PRO A 562 23.06 -18.49 26.16
N GLY A 563 23.30 -17.60 27.12
CA GLY A 563 22.72 -16.28 27.19
C GLY A 563 22.38 -15.94 28.64
N GLU A 564 22.58 -14.69 29.01
CA GLU A 564 22.08 -14.07 30.24
C GLU A 564 21.59 -12.66 29.86
N PRO A 565 20.38 -12.47 29.27
CA PRO A 565 19.40 -13.49 28.89
C PRO A 565 19.72 -14.28 27.62
N SER A 566 19.11 -15.45 27.51
CA SER A 566 18.93 -16.28 26.32
C SER A 566 17.60 -15.94 25.65
N VAL A 567 17.63 -14.95 24.76
CA VAL A 567 16.50 -14.49 23.95
C VAL A 567 16.23 -15.47 22.81
N LEU A 568 14.98 -15.90 22.63
CA LEU A 568 14.55 -16.79 21.55
C LEU A 568 13.91 -16.01 20.40
N TYR A 569 14.05 -16.53 19.18
CA TYR A 569 13.24 -16.13 18.02
C TYR A 569 12.91 -17.34 17.13
N GLY A 570 11.63 -17.69 17.04
CA GLY A 570 11.20 -19.02 16.56
C GLY A 570 10.18 -19.07 15.43
N GLU A 571 10.10 -18.05 14.60
CA GLU A 571 9.06 -17.92 13.56
C GLU A 571 9.46 -18.50 12.18
N ILE A 572 8.48 -18.63 11.27
CA ILE A 572 8.75 -18.82 9.84
C ILE A 572 9.00 -17.45 9.21
N TRP A 573 10.19 -17.23 8.65
CA TRP A 573 10.65 -15.89 8.27
C TRP A 573 9.91 -15.40 7.00
N ARG A 574 9.17 -14.30 7.13
CA ARG A 574 8.43 -13.60 6.05
C ARG A 574 8.21 -12.13 6.44
N GLY A 575 7.65 -11.29 5.56
CA GLY A 575 7.57 -9.83 5.78
C GLY A 575 7.01 -9.45 7.15
N ILE A 576 5.83 -9.96 7.49
CA ILE A 576 5.17 -9.71 8.80
C ILE A 576 5.86 -10.34 10.03
N LYS A 577 6.84 -11.23 9.83
CA LYS A 577 7.43 -12.13 10.84
C LYS A 577 8.93 -12.37 10.57
N HIS A 578 9.70 -11.28 10.47
CA HIS A 578 11.15 -11.35 10.30
C HIS A 578 11.89 -10.88 11.57
N PRO A 579 13.10 -11.41 11.88
CA PRO A 579 13.79 -11.09 13.12
C PRO A 579 14.36 -9.67 13.19
N PHE A 580 14.30 -8.87 12.11
CA PHE A 580 15.04 -7.61 11.97
C PHE A 580 14.98 -6.70 13.20
N HIS A 581 13.78 -6.40 13.73
CA HIS A 581 13.65 -5.57 14.94
C HIS A 581 14.25 -6.24 16.20
N VAL A 582 14.16 -7.57 16.33
CA VAL A 582 14.81 -8.33 17.41
C VAL A 582 16.33 -8.22 17.34
N LEU A 583 16.92 -8.22 16.13
CA LEU A 583 18.37 -8.09 15.97
C LEU A 583 18.85 -6.76 16.56
N PHE A 584 18.15 -5.66 16.28
CA PHE A 584 18.49 -4.35 16.84
C PHE A 584 18.17 -4.25 18.33
N ALA A 585 17.07 -4.83 18.81
CA ALA A 585 16.74 -4.83 20.24
C ALA A 585 17.79 -5.60 21.06
N VAL A 586 18.16 -6.82 20.63
CA VAL A 586 19.22 -7.60 21.28
C VAL A 586 20.59 -6.92 21.15
N ASN A 587 20.86 -6.20 20.05
CA ASN A 587 22.06 -5.38 19.95
C ASN A 587 22.09 -4.22 20.95
N GLU A 588 20.96 -3.58 21.27
CA GLU A 588 20.89 -2.58 22.35
C GLU A 588 21.19 -3.20 23.71
N ILE A 589 20.62 -4.38 24.01
CA ILE A 589 20.93 -5.13 25.23
C ILE A 589 22.41 -5.51 25.27
N TYR A 590 22.98 -6.00 24.17
CA TYR A 590 24.38 -6.45 24.09
C TYR A 590 25.39 -5.35 24.43
N LYS A 591 25.10 -4.09 24.07
CA LYS A 591 25.93 -2.93 24.45
C LYS A 591 26.00 -2.70 25.96
N ARG A 592 24.95 -3.08 26.70
CA ARG A 592 24.85 -2.97 28.16
C ARG A 592 25.34 -4.25 28.85
N ASN A 593 24.97 -5.39 28.30
CA ASN A 593 25.19 -6.72 28.82
C ASN A 593 25.72 -7.66 27.71
N PRO A 594 27.06 -7.79 27.56
CA PRO A 594 27.67 -8.65 26.54
C PRO A 594 27.40 -10.16 26.68
N LYS A 595 26.71 -10.60 27.74
CA LYS A 595 26.32 -12.00 27.92
C LYS A 595 25.02 -12.36 27.21
N VAL A 596 24.20 -11.39 26.81
CA VAL A 596 22.95 -11.69 26.08
C VAL A 596 23.24 -12.51 24.82
N LYS A 597 22.36 -13.46 24.51
CA LYS A 597 22.40 -14.21 23.25
C LYS A 597 21.03 -14.34 22.62
N LEU A 598 21.00 -14.23 21.30
CA LEU A 598 19.86 -14.54 20.45
C LEU A 598 19.97 -15.98 19.93
N ASN A 599 19.01 -16.82 20.26
CA ASN A 599 18.88 -18.19 19.76
C ASN A 599 17.74 -18.23 18.74
N ALA A 600 18.08 -18.13 17.45
CA ALA A 600 17.11 -17.96 16.36
C ALA A 600 16.99 -19.18 15.44
N TRP A 601 15.76 -19.56 15.07
CA TRP A 601 15.46 -20.64 14.12
C TRP A 601 14.34 -20.27 13.14
N GLY A 602 14.02 -21.18 12.22
CA GLY A 602 12.93 -21.03 11.24
C GLY A 602 13.26 -20.18 10.00
N CYS A 603 14.55 -19.95 9.71
CA CYS A 603 15.02 -19.18 8.54
C CYS A 603 14.82 -19.91 7.20
N ASN A 604 13.58 -19.96 6.72
CA ASN A 604 13.19 -20.59 5.45
C ASN A 604 13.43 -19.72 4.20
N ILE A 605 13.64 -18.40 4.34
CA ILE A 605 13.87 -17.49 3.20
C ILE A 605 15.24 -16.82 3.28
N LYS A 606 15.87 -16.62 2.10
CA LYS A 606 17.03 -15.73 1.91
C LYS A 606 18.19 -15.94 2.91
N LYS A 607 18.42 -17.16 3.40
CA LYS A 607 19.45 -17.50 4.39
C LYS A 607 20.85 -16.87 4.13
N PRO A 608 21.39 -16.81 2.89
CA PRO A 608 22.67 -16.14 2.62
C PRO A 608 22.65 -14.61 2.80
N PHE A 609 21.52 -13.95 2.60
CA PHE A 609 21.37 -12.52 2.92
C PHE A 609 21.38 -12.30 4.43
N TRP A 610 20.66 -13.13 5.18
CA TRP A 610 20.65 -13.03 6.64
C TRP A 610 22.03 -13.30 7.23
N GLN A 611 22.71 -14.36 6.82
CA GLN A 611 24.10 -14.65 7.25
C GLN A 611 25.02 -13.44 7.03
N ARG A 612 24.98 -12.83 5.83
CA ARG A 612 25.73 -11.60 5.54
C ARG A 612 25.31 -10.42 6.41
N LEU A 613 24.01 -10.21 6.66
CA LEU A 613 23.54 -9.14 7.53
C LEU A 613 24.10 -9.28 8.95
N PHE A 614 24.16 -10.52 9.47
CA PHE A 614 24.75 -10.79 10.78
C PHE A 614 26.27 -10.49 10.79
N GLU A 615 27.01 -10.93 9.78
CA GLU A 615 28.45 -10.68 9.61
C GLU A 615 28.77 -9.18 9.46
N GLU A 616 28.09 -8.48 8.53
CA GLU A 616 28.34 -7.06 8.23
C GLU A 616 27.89 -6.13 9.37
N SER A 617 26.88 -6.53 10.15
CA SER A 617 26.38 -5.76 11.31
C SER A 617 27.06 -6.14 12.64
N ASN A 618 27.98 -7.11 12.64
CA ASN A 618 28.61 -7.68 13.85
C ASN A 618 27.60 -8.27 14.86
N PHE A 619 26.43 -8.73 14.38
CA PHE A 619 25.39 -9.36 15.22
C PHE A 619 25.72 -10.82 15.57
N ASP A 620 26.70 -11.42 14.89
CA ASP A 620 27.31 -12.70 15.26
C ASP A 620 27.85 -12.71 16.70
N ASN A 621 28.31 -11.57 17.23
CA ASN A 621 28.79 -11.42 18.61
C ASN A 621 27.75 -11.80 19.68
N PHE A 622 26.46 -11.60 19.40
CA PHE A 622 25.36 -12.01 20.28
C PHE A 622 24.51 -13.15 19.71
N LEU A 623 24.85 -13.72 18.56
CA LEU A 623 24.17 -14.91 18.06
C LEU A 623 24.57 -16.13 18.90
N GLY A 624 23.61 -17.02 19.18
CA GLY A 624 23.88 -18.29 19.85
C GLY A 624 24.89 -19.15 19.06
N PRO A 625 25.66 -20.04 19.71
CA PRO A 625 26.78 -20.77 19.10
C PRO A 625 26.37 -21.74 17.97
N ARG A 626 25.05 -21.93 17.78
CA ARG A 626 24.47 -22.77 16.72
C ARG A 626 24.03 -21.95 15.49
N GLY A 627 24.27 -20.64 15.49
CA GLY A 627 23.92 -19.74 14.40
C GLY A 627 22.41 -19.61 14.17
N ILE A 628 22.05 -19.21 12.95
CA ILE A 628 20.67 -19.23 12.47
C ILE A 628 20.31 -20.66 12.04
N LYS A 629 19.32 -21.26 12.69
CA LYS A 629 18.78 -22.56 12.28
C LYS A 629 17.67 -22.46 11.23
N ASP A 630 17.49 -23.56 10.51
CA ASP A 630 16.31 -23.81 9.68
C ASP A 630 15.11 -24.15 10.60
N ILE A 631 14.06 -24.78 10.06
CA ILE A 631 12.94 -25.32 10.85
C ILE A 631 13.49 -26.39 11.81
N VAL A 632 12.95 -26.47 13.03
CA VAL A 632 13.33 -27.44 14.07
C VAL A 632 12.14 -28.32 14.43
N ASP A 633 12.38 -29.60 14.69
CA ASP A 633 11.31 -30.58 14.94
C ASP A 633 10.73 -30.53 16.37
N TYR A 634 11.52 -30.01 17.32
CA TYR A 634 11.19 -29.98 18.76
C TYR A 634 11.41 -28.55 19.32
N PRO A 635 10.55 -27.56 18.96
CA PRO A 635 10.70 -26.19 19.43
C PRO A 635 10.41 -26.03 20.94
N GLU A 636 9.65 -26.94 21.56
CA GLU A 636 9.42 -27.00 23.01
C GLU A 636 10.72 -27.18 23.81
N HIS A 637 11.74 -27.83 23.22
CA HIS A 637 13.08 -27.90 23.80
C HIS A 637 13.74 -26.51 23.90
N TYR A 638 13.38 -25.56 23.03
CA TYR A 638 13.88 -24.19 23.09
C TYR A 638 13.09 -23.39 24.12
N TYR A 639 11.75 -23.40 24.03
CA TYR A 639 10.89 -22.68 24.96
C TYR A 639 11.15 -23.08 26.42
N SER A 640 11.32 -24.38 26.70
CA SER A 640 11.54 -24.89 28.07
C SER A 640 12.87 -24.45 28.73
N ARG A 641 13.79 -23.85 27.97
CA ARG A 641 15.08 -23.35 28.48
C ARG A 641 15.39 -21.90 28.11
N GLY A 642 14.77 -21.31 27.09
CA GLY A 642 14.97 -19.89 26.80
C GLY A 642 14.34 -19.02 27.87
N ASP A 643 15.00 -17.89 28.15
CA ASP A 643 14.54 -17.00 29.20
C ASP A 643 13.35 -16.16 28.69
N VAL A 644 13.36 -15.73 27.41
CA VAL A 644 12.24 -14.98 26.81
C VAL A 644 12.14 -15.20 25.30
N LEU A 645 10.91 -15.35 24.77
CA LEU A 645 10.66 -15.35 23.33
C LEU A 645 10.29 -13.95 22.83
N ALA A 646 11.07 -13.45 21.87
CA ALA A 646 10.74 -12.26 21.10
C ALA A 646 9.78 -12.60 19.93
N ASN A 647 8.56 -12.06 19.97
CA ASN A 647 7.49 -12.33 19.01
C ASN A 647 6.93 -11.03 18.35
N PRO A 648 7.76 -10.26 17.62
CA PRO A 648 7.43 -8.92 17.11
C PRO A 648 6.56 -8.94 15.84
N VAL A 649 5.39 -9.58 15.87
CA VAL A 649 4.51 -9.64 14.69
C VAL A 649 3.92 -8.28 14.39
N ILE A 650 4.18 -7.80 13.17
CA ILE A 650 3.94 -6.42 12.76
C ILE A 650 2.48 -5.99 12.98
N TYR A 651 1.50 -6.88 12.79
CA TYR A 651 0.07 -6.56 12.86
C TYR A 651 -0.66 -7.07 14.13
N GLY A 652 0.06 -7.63 15.11
CA GLY A 652 -0.55 -8.15 16.34
C GLY A 652 -1.39 -9.41 16.12
N ASP A 653 -1.02 -10.27 15.16
CA ASP A 653 -1.69 -11.56 14.96
C ASP A 653 -1.23 -12.60 15.99
N VAL A 654 -2.18 -13.30 16.63
CA VAL A 654 -1.93 -14.40 17.56
C VAL A 654 -1.06 -15.49 16.93
N THR A 655 0.20 -15.58 17.34
CA THR A 655 1.14 -16.58 16.78
C THR A 655 1.13 -17.87 17.55
N ARG A 656 1.16 -18.97 16.81
CA ARG A 656 1.29 -20.31 17.38
C ARG A 656 2.58 -20.43 18.20
N VAL A 657 3.69 -19.90 17.71
CA VAL A 657 4.99 -19.86 18.39
C VAL A 657 4.90 -19.17 19.77
N GLY A 658 4.13 -18.08 19.88
CA GLY A 658 3.87 -17.40 21.15
C GLY A 658 3.03 -18.23 22.11
N GLN A 659 1.97 -18.88 21.60
CA GLN A 659 1.11 -19.78 22.37
C GLN A 659 1.91 -20.98 22.92
N GLU A 660 2.68 -21.65 22.05
CA GLU A 660 3.54 -22.78 22.38
C GLU A 660 4.59 -22.42 23.44
N ALA A 661 5.21 -21.24 23.31
CA ALA A 661 6.19 -20.73 24.26
C ALA A 661 5.58 -20.52 25.65
N LEU A 662 4.44 -19.81 25.74
CA LEU A 662 3.70 -19.61 26.98
C LEU A 662 3.27 -20.94 27.62
N ALA A 663 2.78 -21.90 26.82
CA ALA A 663 2.39 -23.23 27.30
C ALA A 663 3.58 -24.06 27.82
N CYS A 664 4.79 -23.86 27.29
CA CYS A 664 6.03 -24.39 27.84
C CYS A 664 6.59 -23.57 29.03
N GLY A 665 5.90 -22.50 29.45
CA GLY A 665 6.29 -21.59 30.53
C GLY A 665 7.26 -20.48 30.11
N CYS A 666 7.65 -20.37 28.84
CA CYS A 666 8.54 -19.31 28.38
C CYS A 666 7.75 -17.99 28.25
N PRO A 667 8.12 -16.92 28.97
CA PRO A 667 7.47 -15.62 28.81
C PRO A 667 7.75 -15.04 27.42
N THR A 668 6.80 -14.27 26.90
CA THR A 668 6.82 -13.74 25.54
C THR A 668 6.70 -12.21 25.54
N VAL A 669 7.46 -11.56 24.68
CA VAL A 669 7.30 -10.13 24.37
C VAL A 669 6.78 -9.96 22.94
N ALA A 670 5.72 -9.18 22.77
CA ALA A 670 5.14 -8.84 21.48
C ALA A 670 4.99 -7.31 21.32
N TRP A 671 4.49 -6.87 20.17
CA TRP A 671 4.12 -5.45 19.98
C TRP A 671 2.70 -5.16 20.47
N ASP A 672 2.47 -3.94 20.94
CA ASP A 672 1.14 -3.37 21.20
C ASP A 672 0.30 -3.08 19.93
N THR A 673 0.63 -3.69 18.78
CA THR A 673 -0.13 -3.55 17.51
C THR A 673 -1.42 -4.37 17.46
N ASP A 674 -1.72 -5.12 18.52
CA ASP A 674 -3.01 -5.79 18.74
C ASP A 674 -3.91 -4.93 19.66
N PRO A 675 -4.83 -4.11 19.11
CA PRO A 675 -5.72 -3.28 19.90
C PRO A 675 -6.87 -4.04 20.56
N PHE A 676 -6.98 -5.36 20.33
CA PHE A 676 -8.04 -6.21 20.89
C PHE A 676 -7.52 -7.10 22.02
N GLY A 677 -6.20 -7.32 22.08
CA GLY A 677 -5.53 -8.09 23.12
C GLY A 677 -5.59 -9.61 22.94
N ASP A 678 -6.01 -10.11 21.77
CA ASP A 678 -6.08 -11.54 21.43
C ASP A 678 -4.70 -12.23 21.52
N THR A 679 -3.61 -11.48 21.44
CA THR A 679 -2.22 -11.98 21.43
C THR A 679 -1.76 -12.51 22.79
N HIS A 680 -2.32 -11.99 23.89
CA HIS A 680 -2.01 -12.38 25.29
C HIS A 680 -0.52 -12.65 25.58
N ALA A 681 0.40 -11.78 25.12
CA ALA A 681 1.82 -11.91 25.44
C ALA A 681 2.08 -11.64 26.95
N TYR A 682 3.18 -12.18 27.48
CA TYR A 682 3.57 -11.92 28.89
C TYR A 682 3.85 -10.43 29.12
N ALA A 683 4.48 -9.76 28.14
CA ALA A 683 4.63 -8.32 28.09
C ALA A 683 4.43 -7.77 26.66
N MET A 684 4.13 -6.47 26.57
CA MET A 684 3.83 -5.77 25.32
C MET A 684 4.71 -4.52 25.21
N ALA A 685 5.60 -4.51 24.22
CA ALA A 685 6.39 -3.34 23.89
C ALA A 685 5.66 -2.44 22.90
N LYS A 686 5.92 -1.13 22.98
CA LYS A 686 5.45 -0.15 22.01
C LYS A 686 5.96 -0.46 20.59
N ALA A 687 5.03 -0.55 19.64
CA ALA A 687 5.27 -0.91 18.25
C ALA A 687 6.44 -0.16 17.60
N PHE A 688 7.38 -0.92 17.03
CA PHE A 688 8.58 -0.43 16.33
C PHE A 688 9.56 0.40 17.18
N ASP A 689 9.30 0.56 18.48
CA ASP A 689 10.22 1.20 19.41
C ASP A 689 11.24 0.15 19.89
N ILE A 690 12.35 0.07 19.17
CA ILE A 690 13.43 -0.91 19.40
C ILE A 690 13.97 -0.82 20.84
N SER A 691 14.02 0.38 21.40
CA SER A 691 14.49 0.60 22.78
C SER A 691 13.46 0.11 23.81
N ALA A 692 12.17 0.33 23.57
CA ALA A 692 11.12 -0.26 24.41
C ALA A 692 11.15 -1.80 24.32
N PHE A 693 11.24 -2.38 23.12
CA PHE A 693 11.32 -3.83 22.96
C PHE A 693 12.55 -4.45 23.64
N ALA A 694 13.68 -3.75 23.65
CA ALA A 694 14.86 -4.16 24.41
C ALA A 694 14.65 -4.08 25.92
N ALA A 695 13.96 -3.04 26.42
CA ALA A 695 13.67 -2.85 27.82
C ALA A 695 12.71 -3.94 28.36
N GLU A 696 11.63 -4.28 27.64
CA GLU A 696 10.71 -5.36 28.03
C GLU A 696 11.43 -6.74 28.08
N ILE A 697 12.41 -6.98 27.20
CA ILE A 697 13.25 -8.20 27.24
C ILE A 697 14.14 -8.22 28.50
N GLU A 698 14.70 -7.07 28.88
CA GLU A 698 15.49 -6.94 30.11
C GLU A 698 14.60 -7.07 31.35
N GLU A 699 13.43 -6.45 31.39
CA GLU A 699 12.47 -6.52 32.52
C GLU A 699 11.96 -7.95 32.76
N ILE A 700 11.58 -8.68 31.70
CA ILE A 700 11.23 -10.12 31.80
C ILE A 700 12.40 -10.95 32.36
N TYR A 701 13.65 -10.57 32.05
CA TYR A 701 14.81 -11.29 32.55
C TYR A 701 15.11 -11.00 34.02
N GLU A 702 14.96 -9.76 34.48
CA GLU A 702 15.05 -9.44 35.92
C GLU A 702 13.94 -10.14 36.71
N ASP A 703 12.71 -10.17 36.20
CA ASP A 703 11.57 -10.97 36.72
C ASP A 703 11.98 -12.45 36.96
N LEU A 704 12.72 -13.06 36.01
CA LEU A 704 13.21 -14.44 36.09
C LEU A 704 14.37 -14.63 37.07
N LEU A 705 15.21 -13.61 37.26
CA LEU A 705 16.28 -13.62 38.26
C LEU A 705 15.72 -13.51 39.69
N ASP A 706 14.60 -12.82 39.86
CA ASP A 706 13.88 -12.70 41.14
C ASP A 706 13.06 -13.96 41.47
N ASP A 707 12.22 -14.48 40.55
CA ASP A 707 11.43 -15.70 40.76
C ASP A 707 11.12 -16.47 39.44
N GLU A 708 12.09 -17.30 39.01
CA GLU A 708 11.97 -18.17 37.82
C GLU A 708 10.68 -19.02 37.83
N GLU A 709 10.27 -19.54 39.00
CA GLU A 709 9.10 -20.42 39.12
C GLU A 709 7.79 -19.64 38.94
N ALA A 710 7.67 -18.46 39.56
CA ALA A 710 6.49 -17.61 39.41
C ALA A 710 6.32 -17.09 37.98
N VAL A 711 7.39 -16.67 37.30
CA VAL A 711 7.32 -16.22 35.91
C VAL A 711 6.89 -17.34 34.98
N HIS A 712 7.50 -18.52 35.11
CA HIS A 712 7.11 -19.68 34.31
C HIS A 712 5.67 -20.13 34.56
N LYS A 713 5.23 -20.08 35.82
CA LYS A 713 3.84 -20.36 36.19
C LYS A 713 2.88 -19.35 35.59
N LYS A 714 3.17 -18.05 35.67
CA LYS A 714 2.36 -16.97 35.07
C LYS A 714 2.29 -17.11 33.54
N ALA A 715 3.40 -17.42 32.86
CA ALA A 715 3.41 -17.70 31.43
C ALA A 715 2.51 -18.90 31.06
N ARG A 716 2.57 -19.98 31.86
CA ARG A 716 1.69 -21.15 31.69
C ARG A 716 0.21 -20.82 31.94
N GLU A 717 -0.10 -20.09 33.01
CA GLU A 717 -1.46 -19.66 33.37
C GLU A 717 -2.10 -18.82 32.26
N ILE A 718 -1.34 -17.95 31.58
CA ILE A 718 -1.79 -17.22 30.39
C ILE A 718 -2.22 -18.19 29.28
N ALA A 719 -1.39 -19.20 28.98
CA ALA A 719 -1.71 -20.18 27.94
C ALA A 719 -2.92 -21.05 28.29
N GLU A 720 -3.03 -21.50 29.54
CA GLU A 720 -4.18 -22.27 30.04
C GLU A 720 -5.48 -21.45 30.07
N THR A 721 -5.39 -20.13 30.23
CA THR A 721 -6.56 -19.23 30.23
C THR A 721 -7.05 -18.93 28.81
N HIS A 722 -6.15 -18.80 27.83
CA HIS A 722 -6.47 -18.21 26.53
C HIS A 722 -6.33 -19.15 25.33
N PHE A 723 -5.55 -20.24 25.43
CA PHE A 723 -5.08 -21.02 24.28
C PHE A 723 -5.32 -22.53 24.40
N ASP A 724 -6.38 -22.97 25.07
CA ASP A 724 -6.81 -24.38 25.10
C ASP A 724 -7.50 -24.81 23.79
N ILE A 725 -6.90 -25.76 23.05
CA ILE A 725 -7.51 -26.33 21.84
C ILE A 725 -8.87 -26.98 22.10
N ASN A 726 -9.15 -27.44 23.33
CA ASN A 726 -10.45 -28.00 23.69
C ASN A 726 -11.53 -26.93 23.85
N VAL A 727 -11.17 -25.64 23.95
CA VAL A 727 -12.11 -24.52 23.85
C VAL A 727 -12.37 -24.20 22.38
N GLU A 728 -11.32 -24.07 21.56
CA GLU A 728 -11.45 -23.87 20.10
C GLU A 728 -12.34 -24.97 19.48
N ALA A 729 -12.03 -26.24 19.72
CA ALA A 729 -12.78 -27.37 19.18
C ALA A 729 -14.26 -27.37 19.56
N LYS A 730 -14.62 -26.94 20.78
CA LYS A 730 -16.03 -26.83 21.20
C LYS A 730 -16.74 -25.71 20.46
N GLN A 731 -16.11 -24.54 20.34
CA GLN A 731 -16.66 -23.40 19.60
C GLN A 731 -16.82 -23.74 18.11
N VAL A 732 -15.81 -24.36 17.50
CA VAL A 732 -15.84 -24.86 16.12
C VAL A 732 -16.98 -25.87 15.93
N VAL A 733 -17.09 -26.89 16.79
CA VAL A 733 -18.17 -27.90 16.69
C VAL A 733 -19.55 -27.30 16.91
N GLU A 734 -19.72 -26.31 17.78
CA GLU A 734 -21.00 -25.60 17.96
C GLU A 734 -21.44 -24.92 16.66
N ILE A 735 -20.52 -24.20 16.01
CA ILE A 735 -20.73 -23.57 14.70
C ILE A 735 -21.08 -24.61 13.63
N LEU A 736 -20.33 -25.72 13.57
CA LEU A 736 -20.53 -26.78 12.57
C LEU A 736 -21.86 -27.53 12.78
N ARG A 737 -22.25 -27.83 14.03
CA ARG A 737 -23.55 -28.43 14.36
C ARG A 737 -24.70 -27.51 13.94
N LYS A 738 -24.61 -26.21 14.21
CA LYS A 738 -25.58 -25.21 13.73
C LYS A 738 -25.67 -25.21 12.20
N THR A 739 -24.52 -25.14 11.52
CA THR A 739 -24.41 -25.12 10.05
C THR A 739 -25.01 -26.37 9.38
N VAL A 740 -24.88 -27.54 10.01
CA VAL A 740 -25.51 -28.78 9.52
C VAL A 740 -27.01 -28.83 9.84
N GLY A 741 -27.41 -28.45 11.06
CA GLY A 741 -28.78 -28.60 11.57
C GLY A 741 -29.80 -27.54 11.13
N GLU A 742 -29.39 -26.45 10.48
CA GLU A 742 -30.28 -25.44 9.89
C GLU A 742 -30.80 -25.82 8.48
N ASN A 743 -30.55 -27.07 8.03
CA ASN A 743 -31.04 -27.65 6.76
C ASN A 743 -32.04 -28.80 6.99
#